data_AF-A0A2M7KTT2-F1
#
_entry.id   AF-A0A2M7KTT2-F1
#
_cell.length_a   1.000
_cell.length_b   1.000
_cell.length_c   1.000
_cell.angle_alpha   90.00
_cell.angle_beta   90.00
_cell.angle_gamma   90.00
#
_symmetry.space_group_name_H-M   'P 1'
#
loop_
_entity.id
_entity.type
_entity.pdbx_description
1 polymer ?
#
loop_
_entity_poly.entity_id
_entity_poly.type
_entity_poly.pdbx_seq_one_letter_code
_entity_poly.pdbx_strand_id
1 'polypeptide(L)'
;MIWVAPPGRARRHRPYSPLGGSLSMRQSALLLSRPVSLIALCLLSGGGLRPVSAEVPDSRLYALIRPLREPKATNYMREWLLCGEFPNPPHAGQKTYDHTLPCIGFDTDYLTEHGGEAAIRPAEGMAHTRPDGTVAEWQAYKSDGDPIDFIKVFKGRATDNAVAYAFATATRARATRQYLSLGSDDGLRVWVNGKLVHDHLVPRGVGLDQDLVLVDFETGENTLLLKVENGAGAWGFSCRLMEESALAGDRLPFEPKLESKVGDESLVVRTNAALAVPSRSASKVLIEIVRAGGLVLAQARADNGKSVEFPTAGWPDGTYEVRCTTALGFGRQKVAHLPWFKGDAKAAGLRLAEAAKNAAAGTLAGAHLKVMDWIARDRAGDLSRLDAGNVLKAHSALMEFEELQLDTEGKPGAARPYGFVRLVYTDEVDGSSQYCCAYLPPGYDPARKWPLVLNLHGYNNDDPPYVKWPNIDARHHKWADQYGLLVLEPLGRYNGWYKGIGAKDVLRTLELARQRFSVDDDRLYLTGASMGGGGVWEIGTRHAGLFAALAPVYGGWDDRIFMDKAQLDKLTPRQQFEAESYSSFARAESLLNTPVFINQGSKDEFVDVSHARLIVRTMQRWGYNVRYWEHLDKGHDFDKLGHEQETLEWLLQQRRTANPRHVRIGAPELRVAAAHWVRVENRKDPLAFIYVDAEVIAPNFIRVNSENALALTLSPGGDLVDPSQPVRVDWNGYGMPEAKLVDGKLTLNAPDYVPGPRPKTPELAGPLRDVFTTPFALVVGTTSDDPRMRAFCERRATRLADEWDALQHCRPRCFKDTEISDDEVQRYSLVLIGGPNENAVTKRLLELLPVRFEGNTIELDGHALDCPEALFQMVYPHPLNPERYVLLAAATSADAMYYPTPDRDPLGFRMLNSVDFYAVDAHTPVSAGEQPEEKVCLFSGFFDCNWRYSEELVVRGDNGVRQQRPPEKAPCYTELPTQADKLYLSDLLERYASGGFVDMARDRSATRQPLELAGQKYEKGLGLSCWHLWEKSSAAEWSLEGGAWNRLRGKVGFQLRADPVTQKEKDDVKVRFFVKGDGRELLKTDQLRWNSPPVDLDVPLDGVKRLRLEVFNEGGNRVAAASANWVDLRLEKVEAEVPIVTEQPEMPAP
;
A
#
# COMPACT_ATOMS: atom_id res chain seq x y z
N MET A 1 6.72 -51.32 -20.22
CA MET A 1 7.76 -52.07 -20.97
C MET A 1 8.16 -51.17 -22.14
N ILE A 2 9.37 -50.61 -22.25
CA ILE A 2 10.70 -51.21 -22.24
C ILE A 2 11.71 -50.19 -21.68
N TRP A 3 12.68 -50.74 -20.97
CA TRP A 3 13.83 -50.12 -20.30
C TRP A 3 15.02 -49.89 -21.26
N VAL A 4 15.76 -48.80 -21.04
CA VAL A 4 17.23 -48.69 -20.86
C VAL A 4 18.19 -49.18 -21.96
N ALA A 5 19.11 -48.30 -22.43
CA ALA A 5 20.57 -48.40 -22.18
C ALA A 5 21.46 -47.32 -22.89
N PRO A 6 22.69 -47.02 -22.35
CA PRO A 6 23.62 -45.89 -22.65
C PRO A 6 24.88 -46.41 -23.43
N PRO A 7 26.17 -45.93 -23.37
CA PRO A 7 26.87 -44.77 -22.76
C PRO A 7 27.98 -44.10 -23.66
N GLY A 8 28.71 -43.08 -23.15
CA GLY A 8 29.97 -42.60 -23.75
C GLY A 8 30.78 -41.59 -22.91
N ARG A 9 32.00 -41.96 -22.50
CA ARG A 9 32.88 -41.35 -21.47
C ARG A 9 33.91 -40.31 -21.97
N ALA A 10 34.12 -39.27 -21.15
CA ALA A 10 35.36 -38.73 -20.53
C ALA A 10 36.68 -38.43 -21.30
N ARG A 11 37.29 -37.25 -20.98
CA ARG A 11 38.71 -36.95 -20.61
C ARG A 11 38.85 -35.44 -20.29
N ARG A 12 39.08 -34.99 -19.03
CA ARG A 12 40.30 -34.82 -18.17
C ARG A 12 41.15 -33.52 -18.36
N HIS A 13 41.24 -32.75 -17.25
CA HIS A 13 42.35 -31.92 -16.69
C HIS A 13 42.78 -30.61 -17.42
N ARG A 14 43.18 -29.48 -16.79
CA ARG A 14 43.46 -29.01 -15.40
C ARG A 14 43.51 -27.43 -15.39
N PRO A 15 43.81 -26.72 -14.27
CA PRO A 15 43.11 -25.49 -13.79
C PRO A 15 43.93 -24.18 -13.93
N TYR A 16 43.35 -23.00 -13.66
CA TYR A 16 44.02 -21.85 -13.00
C TYR A 16 43.02 -20.81 -12.47
N SER A 17 43.42 -20.16 -11.37
CA SER A 17 42.69 -19.27 -10.45
C SER A 17 42.67 -17.77 -10.90
N PRO A 18 42.03 -16.85 -10.14
CA PRO A 18 41.40 -15.61 -10.61
C PRO A 18 42.28 -14.36 -10.49
N LEU A 19 41.91 -13.30 -11.22
CA LEU A 19 42.20 -11.87 -11.04
C LEU A 19 41.25 -11.18 -12.04
N GLY A 20 40.31 -10.30 -11.68
CA GLY A 20 40.51 -9.00 -11.07
C GLY A 20 40.21 -7.91 -12.12
N GLY A 21 39.44 -6.88 -11.77
CA GLY A 21 39.43 -5.62 -12.53
C GLY A 21 38.10 -5.21 -13.13
N SER A 22 37.41 -4.34 -12.39
CA SER A 22 36.56 -3.29 -12.94
C SER A 22 37.28 -2.51 -14.05
N LEU A 23 36.62 -2.25 -15.17
CA LEU A 23 36.90 -1.07 -16.00
C LEU A 23 35.66 -0.72 -16.81
N SER A 24 35.24 0.53 -16.63
CA SER A 24 34.26 1.24 -17.44
C SER A 24 34.73 1.35 -18.88
N MET A 25 33.79 1.42 -19.83
CA MET A 25 33.97 2.28 -21.00
C MET A 25 32.64 2.55 -21.70
N ARG A 26 32.36 3.86 -21.83
CA ARG A 26 31.40 4.44 -22.77
C ARG A 26 31.96 4.37 -24.19
N GLN A 27 31.01 4.23 -25.13
CA GLN A 27 30.99 4.81 -26.49
C GLN A 27 32.09 4.41 -27.49
N SER A 28 31.67 3.87 -28.64
CA SER A 28 31.57 4.67 -29.89
C SER A 28 30.93 3.87 -31.02
N ALA A 29 30.14 4.60 -31.81
CA ALA A 29 29.35 4.17 -32.96
C ALA A 29 30.19 3.90 -34.21
N LEU A 30 29.52 3.43 -35.29
CA LEU A 30 29.29 4.13 -36.57
C LEU A 30 29.47 3.26 -37.85
N LEU A 31 28.60 3.57 -38.84
CA LEU A 31 28.67 3.35 -40.32
C LEU A 31 28.03 2.06 -40.87
N LEU A 32 27.36 2.00 -42.03
CA LEU A 32 26.61 2.94 -42.91
C LEU A 32 26.00 2.07 -44.06
N SER A 33 24.97 2.61 -44.74
CA SER A 33 24.57 2.37 -46.16
C SER A 33 23.69 1.18 -46.60
N ARG A 34 22.37 1.44 -46.78
CA ARG A 34 21.58 1.68 -48.04
C ARG A 34 21.70 0.70 -49.28
N PRO A 35 20.71 0.66 -50.21
CA PRO A 35 19.61 -0.33 -50.36
C PRO A 35 19.61 -1.02 -51.76
N VAL A 36 18.59 -1.84 -52.14
CA VAL A 36 18.02 -2.02 -53.53
C VAL A 36 16.93 -3.12 -53.58
N SER A 37 15.69 -2.70 -53.91
CA SER A 37 14.70 -3.14 -54.92
C SER A 37 14.38 -4.63 -55.29
N LEU A 38 13.08 -4.99 -55.10
CA LEU A 38 12.06 -5.45 -56.10
C LEU A 38 12.19 -6.77 -56.91
N ILE A 39 11.17 -7.66 -56.77
CA ILE A 39 10.28 -8.27 -57.81
C ILE A 39 9.74 -9.68 -57.43
N ALA A 40 8.47 -9.90 -57.78
CA ALA A 40 7.57 -11.03 -57.52
C ALA A 40 7.77 -12.29 -58.42
N LEU A 41 7.19 -13.44 -58.03
CA LEU A 41 6.19 -14.19 -58.82
C LEU A 41 5.63 -15.44 -58.09
N CYS A 42 4.45 -15.90 -58.53
CA CYS A 42 3.54 -16.91 -57.97
C CYS A 42 3.79 -18.37 -58.46
N LEU A 43 3.30 -19.39 -57.73
CA LEU A 43 2.28 -20.42 -58.14
C LEU A 43 2.43 -21.83 -57.51
N LEU A 44 1.29 -22.33 -56.99
CA LEU A 44 0.67 -23.68 -57.09
C LEU A 44 1.09 -24.92 -56.23
N SER A 45 0.06 -25.37 -55.48
CA SER A 45 -0.50 -26.74 -55.38
C SER A 45 0.10 -27.81 -54.44
N GLY A 46 -0.79 -28.50 -53.72
CA GLY A 46 -0.62 -29.90 -53.29
C GLY A 46 -0.68 -30.13 -51.78
N GLY A 47 -1.67 -30.91 -51.31
CA GLY A 47 -1.95 -31.15 -49.88
C GLY A 47 -1.08 -32.21 -49.19
N GLY A 48 -1.26 -32.34 -47.87
CA GLY A 48 -0.72 -33.45 -47.08
C GLY A 48 -0.28 -33.05 -45.65
N LEU A 49 -0.78 -33.78 -44.65
CA LEU A 49 -0.72 -33.53 -43.20
C LEU A 49 0.64 -33.78 -42.47
N ARG A 50 0.83 -33.00 -41.37
CA ARG A 50 1.71 -33.17 -40.15
C ARG A 50 3.20 -32.75 -40.22
N PRO A 51 3.88 -32.51 -39.08
CA PRO A 51 3.78 -31.38 -38.14
C PRO A 51 5.15 -30.66 -37.98
N VAL A 52 5.23 -29.33 -37.93
CA VAL A 52 6.55 -28.67 -37.82
C VAL A 52 6.54 -27.49 -36.84
N SER A 53 7.59 -27.51 -36.02
CA SER A 53 8.10 -26.53 -35.06
C SER A 53 7.62 -25.09 -35.21
N ALA A 54 7.20 -24.54 -34.08
CA ALA A 54 6.89 -23.12 -33.91
C ALA A 54 8.18 -22.28 -33.93
N GLU A 55 8.46 -21.68 -35.08
CA GLU A 55 9.05 -20.34 -35.16
C GLU A 55 8.10 -19.52 -36.04
N VAL A 56 7.38 -18.59 -35.43
CA VAL A 56 6.57 -17.59 -36.14
C VAL A 56 7.12 -16.21 -35.79
N PRO A 57 7.69 -15.48 -36.76
CA PRO A 57 7.86 -14.06 -36.66
C PRO A 57 6.56 -13.33 -37.03
N ASP A 58 6.40 -12.19 -36.37
CA ASP A 58 5.32 -11.22 -36.33
C ASP A 58 4.75 -10.73 -37.68
N SER A 59 3.58 -10.04 -37.59
CA SER A 59 3.02 -9.03 -38.53
C SER A 59 1.61 -9.22 -39.12
N ARG A 60 0.67 -9.95 -38.46
CA ARG A 60 -0.76 -9.87 -38.84
C ARG A 60 -1.78 -9.70 -37.70
N LEU A 61 -1.34 -9.27 -36.52
CA LEU A 61 -2.22 -9.00 -35.36
C LEU A 61 -2.42 -7.52 -35.04
N TYR A 62 -2.28 -6.63 -36.04
CA TYR A 62 -2.55 -5.18 -35.90
C TYR A 62 -3.72 -4.67 -36.76
N ALA A 63 -4.56 -5.54 -37.33
CA ALA A 63 -5.57 -5.12 -38.31
C ALA A 63 -7.02 -4.98 -37.78
N LEU A 64 -7.25 -4.81 -36.48
CA LEU A 64 -8.58 -4.50 -35.93
C LEU A 64 -8.57 -3.37 -34.88
N ILE A 65 -7.59 -2.47 -34.97
CA ILE A 65 -7.70 -1.14 -34.36
C ILE A 65 -8.51 -0.29 -35.34
N ARG A 66 -9.79 -0.06 -35.05
CA ARG A 66 -10.48 1.09 -35.66
C ARG A 66 -9.76 2.34 -35.16
N PRO A 67 -9.20 3.20 -36.03
CA PRO A 67 -8.81 4.52 -35.58
C PRO A 67 -10.10 5.23 -35.14
N LEU A 68 -10.14 5.64 -33.88
CA LEU A 68 -10.89 6.83 -33.51
C LEU A 68 -10.55 7.89 -34.58
N ARG A 69 -11.60 8.47 -35.19
CA ARG A 69 -11.51 9.48 -36.25
C ARG A 69 -10.23 10.30 -36.13
N GLU A 70 -9.41 10.33 -37.18
CA GLU A 70 -8.34 11.31 -37.30
C GLU A 70 -8.91 12.69 -36.90
N PRO A 71 -8.34 13.36 -35.88
CA PRO A 71 -8.52 14.79 -35.77
C PRO A 71 -7.91 15.37 -37.05
N LYS A 72 -8.70 16.18 -37.76
CA LYS A 72 -8.25 16.98 -38.91
C LYS A 72 -6.85 17.56 -38.65
N ALA A 73 -6.04 17.63 -39.72
CA ALA A 73 -4.71 18.27 -39.80
C ALA A 73 -4.36 19.16 -38.59
N THR A 74 -3.32 18.79 -37.85
CA THR A 74 -2.88 19.54 -36.67
C THR A 74 -2.33 20.90 -37.12
N ASN A 75 -2.99 22.00 -36.72
CA ASN A 75 -2.61 23.38 -37.10
C ASN A 75 -1.34 23.90 -36.38
N TYR A 76 -0.41 23.02 -35.97
CA TYR A 76 0.84 23.47 -35.32
C TYR A 76 1.78 24.13 -36.32
N MET A 77 2.39 25.23 -35.87
CA MET A 77 3.38 25.98 -36.63
C MET A 77 4.69 25.18 -36.62
N ARG A 78 5.11 24.74 -37.81
CA ARG A 78 6.33 23.90 -37.97
C ARG A 78 7.48 24.63 -38.63
N GLU A 79 7.26 25.83 -39.14
CA GLU A 79 8.25 26.64 -39.83
C GLU A 79 8.61 27.85 -38.97
N TRP A 80 9.89 27.98 -38.62
CA TRP A 80 10.41 28.98 -37.71
C TRP A 80 11.80 29.44 -38.13
N LEU A 81 12.15 30.68 -37.83
CA LEU A 81 13.54 31.07 -37.66
C LEU A 81 13.94 30.74 -36.22
N LEU A 82 15.00 29.96 -36.02
CA LEU A 82 15.48 29.57 -34.69
C LEU A 82 16.86 30.17 -34.44
N CYS A 83 17.13 30.63 -33.21
CA CYS A 83 18.42 31.18 -32.83
C CYS A 83 18.79 30.76 -31.41
N GLY A 84 20.01 30.24 -31.25
CA GLY A 84 20.52 29.72 -30.00
C GLY A 84 21.64 28.71 -30.23
N GLU A 85 21.98 27.90 -29.25
CA GLU A 85 21.68 28.04 -27.83
C GLU A 85 22.33 29.30 -27.23
N PHE A 86 21.76 29.85 -26.17
CA PHE A 86 22.36 30.86 -25.30
C PHE A 86 22.52 30.28 -23.89
N PRO A 87 23.55 30.68 -23.12
CA PRO A 87 23.81 30.09 -21.82
C PRO A 87 22.74 30.46 -20.79
N ASN A 88 22.32 29.51 -19.95
CA ASN A 88 21.43 29.74 -18.80
C ASN A 88 22.02 29.11 -17.53
N PRO A 89 23.11 29.69 -16.98
CA PRO A 89 23.87 29.04 -15.92
C PRO A 89 23.05 28.88 -14.63
N PRO A 90 23.14 27.73 -13.94
CA PRO A 90 22.50 27.53 -12.64
C PRO A 90 23.18 28.37 -11.55
N HIS A 91 22.49 28.56 -10.42
CA HIS A 91 23.08 29.25 -9.27
C HIS A 91 24.26 28.47 -8.68
N ALA A 92 25.17 29.17 -7.99
CA ALA A 92 26.40 28.59 -7.46
C ALA A 92 26.11 27.35 -6.59
N GLY A 93 26.68 26.20 -6.99
CA GLY A 93 26.51 24.92 -6.29
C GLY A 93 25.40 24.01 -6.83
N GLN A 94 24.61 24.45 -7.82
CA GLN A 94 23.57 23.65 -8.47
C GLN A 94 24.03 23.09 -9.82
N LYS A 95 23.49 21.91 -10.21
CA LYS A 95 23.77 21.27 -11.51
C LYS A 95 22.78 21.68 -12.61
N THR A 96 21.55 21.99 -12.22
CA THR A 96 20.45 22.47 -13.07
C THR A 96 19.84 23.71 -12.42
N TYR A 97 19.10 24.47 -13.21
CA TYR A 97 18.43 25.68 -12.73
C TYR A 97 17.33 25.36 -11.69
N ASP A 98 17.09 26.28 -10.75
CA ASP A 98 16.02 26.23 -9.73
C ASP A 98 14.96 27.30 -10.04
N HIS A 99 13.82 26.88 -10.60
CA HIS A 99 12.73 27.75 -11.05
C HIS A 99 12.01 28.54 -9.93
N THR A 100 12.45 28.41 -8.66
CA THR A 100 12.02 29.31 -7.57
C THR A 100 12.87 30.59 -7.45
N LEU A 101 13.97 30.68 -8.20
CA LEU A 101 14.88 31.82 -8.26
C LEU A 101 14.87 32.50 -9.66
N PRO A 102 15.44 33.71 -9.80
CA PRO A 102 15.54 34.42 -11.09
C PRO A 102 16.53 33.78 -12.07
N CYS A 103 16.03 33.39 -13.23
CA CYS A 103 16.72 32.52 -14.17
C CYS A 103 17.64 33.31 -15.08
N ILE A 104 18.94 33.31 -14.76
CA ILE A 104 19.92 34.30 -15.26
C ILE A 104 19.90 34.41 -16.79
N GLY A 105 19.98 33.29 -17.52
CA GLY A 105 19.92 33.32 -18.98
C GLY A 105 18.52 33.58 -19.51
N PHE A 106 17.49 33.02 -18.86
CA PHE A 106 16.11 33.29 -19.25
C PHE A 106 15.68 34.75 -19.04
N ASP A 107 16.27 35.45 -18.08
CA ASP A 107 16.09 36.86 -17.76
C ASP A 107 17.02 37.79 -18.56
N THR A 108 18.01 37.24 -19.26
CA THR A 108 18.92 38.00 -20.12
C THR A 108 18.36 38.16 -21.53
N ASP A 109 18.16 39.39 -21.99
CA ASP A 109 17.88 39.68 -23.40
C ASP A 109 19.16 39.48 -24.24
N TYR A 110 19.23 38.35 -24.94
CA TYR A 110 20.37 38.01 -25.81
C TYR A 110 20.29 38.65 -27.20
N LEU A 111 19.20 39.37 -27.50
CA LEU A 111 18.93 39.93 -28.82
C LEU A 111 19.18 41.45 -28.89
N THR A 112 19.75 42.05 -27.84
CA THR A 112 19.99 43.50 -27.70
C THR A 112 20.79 44.12 -28.84
N GLU A 113 21.72 43.38 -29.46
CA GLU A 113 22.50 43.82 -30.63
C GLU A 113 21.60 44.26 -31.81
N HIS A 114 20.39 43.69 -31.92
CA HIS A 114 19.45 43.92 -33.01
C HIS A 114 18.06 44.35 -32.49
N GLY A 115 18.06 45.19 -31.44
CA GLY A 115 16.83 45.83 -30.92
C GLY A 115 16.14 45.09 -29.77
N GLY A 116 16.68 43.95 -29.32
CA GLY A 116 16.16 43.20 -28.17
C GLY A 116 14.89 42.41 -28.47
N GLU A 117 14.44 41.65 -27.48
CA GLU A 117 13.30 40.71 -27.59
C GLU A 117 12.00 41.37 -28.08
N ALA A 118 11.80 42.66 -27.74
CA ALA A 118 10.61 43.41 -28.14
C ALA A 118 10.66 43.94 -29.58
N ALA A 119 11.84 44.23 -30.14
CA ALA A 119 11.96 44.90 -31.45
C ALA A 119 12.61 44.04 -32.55
N ILE A 120 13.04 42.82 -32.24
CA ILE A 120 13.72 41.94 -33.20
C ILE A 120 12.88 41.68 -34.47
N ARG A 121 13.55 41.73 -35.61
CA ARG A 121 13.05 41.35 -36.95
C ARG A 121 14.13 40.52 -37.63
N PRO A 122 14.30 39.25 -37.23
CA PRO A 122 15.43 38.46 -37.65
C PRO A 122 15.27 38.01 -39.10
N ALA A 123 16.41 37.90 -39.78
CA ALA A 123 16.53 37.27 -41.09
C ALA A 123 17.49 36.08 -40.97
N GLU A 124 17.35 35.09 -41.85
CA GLU A 124 18.27 33.96 -41.90
C GLU A 124 19.73 34.44 -42.07
N GLY A 125 20.63 33.90 -41.24
CA GLY A 125 22.03 34.31 -41.15
C GLY A 125 22.31 35.54 -40.27
N MET A 126 21.30 36.19 -39.69
CA MET A 126 21.51 37.25 -38.70
C MET A 126 22.17 36.68 -37.44
N ALA A 127 23.26 37.28 -37.01
CA ALA A 127 24.15 36.79 -35.95
C ALA A 127 24.00 37.59 -34.65
N HIS A 128 24.10 36.90 -33.51
CA HIS A 128 24.17 37.45 -32.15
C HIS A 128 25.40 36.92 -31.42
N THR A 129 26.14 37.80 -30.75
CA THR A 129 27.31 37.41 -29.96
C THR A 129 26.90 36.80 -28.62
N ARG A 130 27.38 35.58 -28.32
CA ARG A 130 27.25 34.93 -27.01
C ARG A 130 28.23 35.53 -26.00
N PRO A 131 27.97 35.38 -24.68
CA PRO A 131 28.90 35.83 -23.64
C PRO A 131 30.32 35.25 -23.72
N ASP A 132 30.50 34.09 -24.36
CA ASP A 132 31.82 33.45 -24.57
C ASP A 132 32.55 33.93 -25.84
N GLY A 133 31.97 34.88 -26.57
CA GLY A 133 32.51 35.44 -27.82
C GLY A 133 32.18 34.64 -29.08
N THR A 134 31.48 33.50 -28.97
CA THR A 134 30.98 32.76 -30.14
C THR A 134 29.68 33.37 -30.68
N VAL A 135 29.25 32.97 -31.88
CA VAL A 135 28.07 33.57 -32.54
C VAL A 135 26.91 32.57 -32.66
N ALA A 136 25.70 33.02 -32.33
CA ALA A 136 24.44 32.33 -32.60
C ALA A 136 23.77 32.98 -33.82
N GLU A 137 23.47 32.20 -34.85
CA GLU A 137 22.82 32.69 -36.06
C GLU A 137 21.36 32.23 -36.14
N TRP A 138 20.49 33.10 -36.64
CA TRP A 138 19.11 32.73 -36.99
C TRP A 138 19.12 31.80 -38.20
N GLN A 139 18.54 30.61 -38.06
CA GLN A 139 18.44 29.62 -39.12
C GLN A 139 16.98 29.27 -39.41
N ALA A 140 16.63 29.12 -40.69
CA ALA A 140 15.32 28.61 -41.07
C ALA A 140 15.21 27.12 -40.72
N TYR A 141 14.15 26.76 -40.01
CA TYR A 141 13.91 25.39 -39.59
C TYR A 141 12.47 24.98 -39.88
N LYS A 142 12.32 23.78 -40.43
CA LYS A 142 11.04 23.12 -40.67
C LYS A 142 11.02 21.77 -39.95
N SER A 143 10.11 21.60 -38.99
CA SER A 143 9.99 20.37 -38.22
C SER A 143 9.17 19.29 -38.93
N ASP A 144 9.56 18.03 -38.74
CA ASP A 144 8.82 16.83 -39.18
C ASP A 144 7.69 16.45 -38.20
N GLY A 145 7.67 17.02 -36.99
CA GLY A 145 6.69 16.77 -35.93
C GLY A 145 5.96 18.03 -35.45
N ASP A 146 4.94 17.85 -34.62
CA ASP A 146 4.20 18.95 -34.00
C ASP A 146 5.03 19.77 -32.98
N PRO A 147 5.82 19.15 -32.07
CA PRO A 147 6.82 19.89 -31.32
C PRO A 147 8.08 20.15 -32.14
N ILE A 148 8.69 21.31 -31.92
CA ILE A 148 10.03 21.68 -32.37
C ILE A 148 11.03 21.14 -31.34
N ASP A 149 11.97 20.31 -31.79
CA ASP A 149 12.97 19.66 -30.95
C ASP A 149 14.31 20.40 -31.09
N PHE A 150 14.66 21.19 -30.07
CA PHE A 150 15.88 21.99 -30.09
C PHE A 150 17.15 21.15 -30.00
N ILE A 151 17.09 19.93 -29.47
CA ILE A 151 18.25 19.02 -29.43
C ILE A 151 18.62 18.59 -30.85
N LYS A 152 17.62 18.35 -31.70
CA LYS A 152 17.86 18.10 -33.13
C LYS A 152 18.37 19.33 -33.86
N VAL A 153 17.82 20.50 -33.55
CA VAL A 153 18.18 21.78 -34.19
C VAL A 153 19.63 22.19 -33.86
N PHE A 154 20.05 22.06 -32.61
CA PHE A 154 21.38 22.46 -32.12
C PHE A 154 22.32 21.26 -31.90
N LYS A 155 22.14 20.20 -32.70
CA LYS A 155 22.89 18.95 -32.57
C LYS A 155 24.40 19.19 -32.50
N GLY A 156 25.03 18.63 -31.46
CA GLY A 156 26.47 18.75 -31.22
C GLY A 156 26.88 19.92 -30.31
N ARG A 157 25.92 20.67 -29.79
CA ARG A 157 26.11 21.75 -28.80
C ARG A 157 25.55 21.35 -27.44
N ALA A 158 25.92 22.07 -26.38
CA ALA A 158 25.41 21.80 -25.03
C ALA A 158 23.97 22.35 -24.90
N THR A 159 23.02 21.47 -24.62
CA THR A 159 21.59 21.83 -24.59
C THR A 159 21.03 21.95 -23.19
N ASP A 160 21.70 21.43 -22.16
CA ASP A 160 21.34 21.64 -20.76
C ASP A 160 21.71 23.06 -20.32
N ASN A 161 20.94 23.64 -19.40
CA ASN A 161 21.16 24.99 -18.88
C ASN A 161 21.30 26.00 -20.02
N ALA A 162 20.31 26.00 -20.92
CA ALA A 162 20.33 26.78 -22.15
C ALA A 162 19.00 27.47 -22.44
N VAL A 163 19.05 28.49 -23.30
CA VAL A 163 17.88 29.20 -23.83
C VAL A 163 17.97 29.33 -25.35
N ALA A 164 16.84 29.27 -26.04
CA ALA A 164 16.77 29.48 -27.48
C ALA A 164 15.53 30.30 -27.83
N TYR A 165 15.61 31.00 -28.96
CA TYR A 165 14.53 31.78 -29.52
C TYR A 165 13.96 31.12 -30.76
N ALA A 166 12.66 31.29 -30.95
CA ALA A 166 11.95 30.94 -32.17
C ALA A 166 11.13 32.15 -32.64
N PHE A 167 11.26 32.49 -33.91
CA PHE A 167 10.58 33.63 -34.52
C PHE A 167 9.78 33.21 -35.76
N ALA A 168 8.58 33.75 -35.88
CA ALA A 168 7.74 33.60 -37.06
C ALA A 168 6.95 34.89 -37.33
N THR A 169 6.52 35.08 -38.57
CA THR A 169 5.56 36.13 -38.93
C THR A 169 4.23 35.52 -39.37
N ALA A 170 3.15 36.25 -39.13
CA ALA A 170 1.81 35.88 -39.58
C ALA A 170 1.09 37.09 -40.17
N THR A 171 0.73 37.03 -41.45
CA THR A 171 -0.06 38.07 -42.09
C THR A 171 -1.55 37.86 -41.85
N ARG A 172 -2.26 38.89 -41.39
CA ARG A 172 -3.71 38.87 -41.18
C ARG A 172 -4.41 39.85 -42.12
N ALA A 173 -5.48 39.39 -42.78
CA ALA A 173 -6.29 40.25 -43.65
C ALA A 173 -7.10 41.33 -42.89
N ARG A 174 -7.29 41.15 -41.58
CA ARG A 174 -7.93 42.09 -40.66
C ARG A 174 -7.41 41.86 -39.26
N ALA A 175 -7.52 42.85 -38.38
CA ALA A 175 -7.25 42.66 -36.96
C ALA A 175 -8.16 41.55 -36.39
N THR A 176 -7.55 40.60 -35.69
CA THR A 176 -8.24 39.44 -35.10
C THR A 176 -7.68 39.14 -33.73
N ARG A 177 -8.55 38.79 -32.79
CA ARG A 177 -8.16 38.24 -31.50
C ARG A 177 -8.24 36.71 -31.56
N GLN A 178 -7.17 36.01 -31.18
CA GLN A 178 -7.07 34.55 -31.31
C GLN A 178 -6.25 33.96 -30.16
N TYR A 179 -6.49 32.69 -29.80
CA TYR A 179 -5.66 32.01 -28.81
C TYR A 179 -4.40 31.43 -29.45
N LEU A 180 -3.26 31.65 -28.80
CA LEU A 180 -2.06 30.86 -28.97
C LEU A 180 -2.11 29.70 -27.98
N SER A 181 -1.99 28.48 -28.50
CA SER A 181 -1.81 27.29 -27.68
C SER A 181 -0.35 26.88 -27.76
N LEU A 182 0.27 26.75 -26.59
CA LEU A 182 1.71 26.69 -26.42
C LEU A 182 2.08 25.47 -25.59
N GLY A 183 3.29 24.96 -25.80
CA GLY A 183 3.93 24.01 -24.89
C GLY A 183 5.44 24.17 -24.93
N SER A 184 6.11 23.77 -23.86
CA SER A 184 7.55 23.93 -23.67
C SER A 184 8.11 22.84 -22.76
N ASP A 185 9.41 22.59 -22.86
CA ASP A 185 10.09 21.70 -21.92
C ASP A 185 10.15 22.35 -20.54
N ASP A 186 10.82 23.49 -20.38
CA ASP A 186 10.78 24.26 -19.15
C ASP A 186 10.12 25.64 -19.35
N GLY A 187 10.78 26.73 -18.93
CA GLY A 187 10.25 28.09 -19.02
C GLY A 187 9.95 28.56 -20.45
N LEU A 188 8.89 29.36 -20.59
CA LEU A 188 8.46 29.95 -21.87
C LEU A 188 8.06 31.42 -21.72
N ARG A 189 8.65 32.29 -22.55
CA ARG A 189 8.22 33.68 -22.76
C ARG A 189 7.79 33.90 -24.20
N VAL A 190 6.75 34.69 -24.41
CA VAL A 190 6.19 34.94 -25.75
C VAL A 190 5.89 36.42 -25.94
N TRP A 191 6.32 36.96 -27.08
CA TRP A 191 5.99 38.30 -27.55
C TRP A 191 5.18 38.24 -28.84
N VAL A 192 4.13 39.06 -28.92
CA VAL A 192 3.37 39.31 -30.16
C VAL A 192 3.46 40.79 -30.48
N ASN A 193 3.91 41.13 -31.69
CA ASN A 193 4.16 42.51 -32.12
C ASN A 193 5.02 43.32 -31.13
N GLY A 194 5.98 42.66 -30.49
CA GLY A 194 6.87 43.25 -29.50
C GLY A 194 6.28 43.42 -28.10
N LYS A 195 5.00 43.09 -27.89
CA LYS A 195 4.37 43.06 -26.57
C LYS A 195 4.55 41.68 -25.94
N LEU A 196 5.09 41.63 -24.72
CA LEU A 196 5.13 40.41 -23.91
C LEU A 196 3.69 39.99 -23.56
N VAL A 197 3.28 38.79 -23.98
CA VAL A 197 1.93 38.26 -23.80
C VAL A 197 1.88 37.02 -22.92
N HIS A 198 3.02 36.37 -22.69
CA HIS A 198 3.14 35.19 -21.83
C HIS A 198 4.53 35.15 -21.19
N ASP A 199 4.59 34.83 -19.91
CA ASP A 199 5.81 34.65 -19.13
C ASP A 199 5.56 33.59 -18.08
N HIS A 200 6.06 32.37 -18.31
CA HIS A 200 5.80 31.23 -17.45
C HIS A 200 7.07 30.41 -17.26
N LEU A 201 7.73 30.60 -16.11
CA LEU A 201 8.91 29.86 -15.69
C LEU A 201 8.47 28.66 -14.85
N VAL A 202 8.59 27.44 -15.38
CA VAL A 202 8.13 26.21 -14.72
C VAL A 202 8.96 25.02 -15.18
N PRO A 203 9.35 24.09 -14.28
CA PRO A 203 10.01 22.85 -14.68
C PRO A 203 8.96 21.85 -15.20
N ARG A 204 9.04 21.45 -16.47
CA ARG A 204 8.11 20.45 -17.04
C ARG A 204 8.79 19.68 -18.18
N GLY A 205 8.02 19.03 -19.03
CA GLY A 205 8.52 18.49 -20.30
C GLY A 205 7.64 18.97 -21.45
N VAL A 206 8.15 18.93 -22.69
CA VAL A 206 7.39 19.41 -23.87
C VAL A 206 6.08 18.64 -23.99
N GLY A 207 4.97 19.31 -23.68
CA GLY A 207 3.62 18.84 -23.94
C GLY A 207 2.97 19.64 -25.06
N LEU A 208 1.92 19.09 -25.67
CA LEU A 208 1.07 19.86 -26.56
C LEU A 208 0.01 20.60 -25.72
N ASP A 209 -0.32 21.81 -26.13
CA ASP A 209 -1.43 22.60 -25.58
C ASP A 209 -1.38 22.87 -24.06
N GLN A 210 -0.18 22.99 -23.49
CA GLN A 210 0.03 23.18 -22.05
C GLN A 210 -0.40 24.56 -21.55
N ASP A 211 -0.11 25.63 -22.32
CA ASP A 211 -0.56 26.99 -22.01
C ASP A 211 -1.49 27.52 -23.11
N LEU A 212 -2.43 28.39 -22.72
CA LEU A 212 -3.37 29.05 -23.62
C LEU A 212 -3.35 30.56 -23.37
N VAL A 213 -2.95 31.33 -24.39
CA VAL A 213 -2.74 32.77 -24.28
C VAL A 213 -3.59 33.48 -25.33
N LEU A 214 -4.46 34.38 -24.89
CA LEU A 214 -5.28 35.18 -25.78
C LEU A 214 -4.46 36.36 -26.31
N VAL A 215 -4.28 36.46 -27.63
CA VAL A 215 -3.46 37.50 -28.25
C VAL A 215 -4.23 38.28 -29.31
N ASP A 216 -3.84 39.55 -29.46
CA ASP A 216 -4.35 40.45 -30.49
C ASP A 216 -3.39 40.45 -31.68
N PHE A 217 -3.91 40.10 -32.86
CA PHE A 217 -3.23 40.31 -34.13
C PHE A 217 -3.80 41.54 -34.82
N GLU A 218 -2.94 42.40 -35.34
CA GLU A 218 -3.26 43.57 -36.13
C GLU A 218 -3.49 43.21 -37.60
N THR A 219 -4.12 44.10 -38.37
CA THR A 219 -4.21 43.95 -39.82
C THR A 219 -2.81 44.08 -40.43
N GLY A 220 -2.44 43.17 -41.34
CA GLY A 220 -1.12 43.13 -41.95
C GLY A 220 -0.20 42.11 -41.28
N GLU A 221 1.11 42.34 -41.37
CA GLU A 221 2.11 41.44 -40.80
C GLU A 221 2.17 41.56 -39.28
N ASN A 222 2.23 40.43 -38.59
CA ASN A 222 2.40 40.35 -37.14
C ASN A 222 3.61 39.47 -36.83
N THR A 223 4.31 39.79 -35.75
CA THR A 223 5.52 39.04 -35.34
C THR A 223 5.30 38.27 -34.08
N LEU A 224 5.79 37.04 -34.04
CA LEU A 224 5.71 36.14 -32.91
C LEU A 224 7.13 35.69 -32.54
N LEU A 225 7.56 36.00 -31.32
CA LEU A 225 8.83 35.57 -30.74
C LEU A 225 8.56 34.69 -29.53
N LEU A 226 9.17 33.53 -29.46
CA LEU A 226 9.20 32.65 -28.30
C LEU A 226 10.63 32.58 -27.77
N LYS A 227 10.79 32.56 -26.45
CA LYS A 227 12.02 32.26 -25.73
C LYS A 227 11.77 31.05 -24.84
N VAL A 228 12.55 30.00 -25.03
CA VAL A 228 12.33 28.70 -24.38
C VAL A 228 13.58 28.33 -23.59
N GLU A 229 13.38 27.97 -22.34
CA GLU A 229 14.43 27.56 -21.42
C GLU A 229 14.58 26.03 -21.39
N ASN A 230 15.77 25.57 -21.01
CA ASN A 230 16.08 24.20 -20.64
C ASN A 230 16.96 24.17 -19.40
N GLY A 231 16.54 23.44 -18.38
CA GLY A 231 17.34 23.06 -17.24
C GLY A 231 18.21 21.85 -17.59
N ALA A 232 17.60 20.73 -17.98
CA ALA A 232 18.31 19.54 -18.46
C ALA A 232 17.37 18.53 -19.15
N GLY A 233 17.91 17.75 -20.09
CA GLY A 233 17.20 16.60 -20.66
C GLY A 233 16.66 16.88 -22.06
N ALA A 234 15.34 16.68 -22.26
CA ALA A 234 14.69 17.03 -23.52
C ALA A 234 14.77 18.56 -23.74
N TRP A 235 14.43 19.06 -24.93
CA TRP A 235 14.29 20.51 -25.11
C TRP A 235 13.49 20.84 -26.35
N GLY A 236 12.45 21.65 -26.21
CA GLY A 236 11.62 22.01 -27.33
C GLY A 236 10.41 22.84 -26.96
N PHE A 237 9.59 23.13 -27.96
CA PHE A 237 8.31 23.82 -27.78
C PHE A 237 7.30 23.39 -28.84
N SER A 238 6.03 23.71 -28.61
CA SER A 238 4.97 23.62 -29.62
C SER A 238 4.14 24.90 -29.61
N CYS A 239 3.61 25.28 -30.78
CA CYS A 239 2.76 26.46 -30.88
C CYS A 239 1.75 26.30 -32.02
N ARG A 240 0.49 26.67 -31.76
CA ARG A 240 -0.57 26.75 -32.79
C ARG A 240 -1.54 27.88 -32.52
N LEU A 241 -2.23 28.29 -33.58
CA LEU A 241 -3.36 29.20 -33.50
C LEU A 241 -4.66 28.42 -33.31
N MET A 242 -5.48 28.86 -32.35
CA MET A 242 -6.78 28.26 -32.05
C MET A 242 -7.90 29.31 -32.13
N GLU A 243 -8.94 28.98 -32.90
CA GLU A 243 -10.22 29.70 -32.87
C GLU A 243 -10.93 29.50 -31.52
N GLU A 244 -11.67 30.51 -31.04
CA GLU A 244 -12.41 30.42 -29.76
C GLU A 244 -13.45 29.28 -29.76
N SER A 245 -13.97 28.91 -30.93
CA SER A 245 -14.87 27.77 -31.11
C SER A 245 -14.18 26.41 -30.95
N ALA A 246 -12.86 26.35 -31.14
CA ALA A 246 -12.06 25.13 -30.97
C ALA A 246 -11.66 24.88 -29.50
N LEU A 247 -11.93 25.83 -28.60
CA LEU A 247 -11.74 25.70 -27.15
C LEU A 247 -12.91 25.00 -26.44
N ALA A 248 -13.98 24.62 -27.15
CA ALA A 248 -15.11 23.97 -26.51
C ALA A 248 -14.77 22.58 -25.93
N GLY A 249 -15.36 22.24 -24.78
CA GLY A 249 -15.27 20.91 -24.16
C GLY A 249 -14.13 20.75 -23.15
N ASP A 250 -13.52 19.56 -23.13
CA ASP A 250 -12.59 19.12 -22.07
C ASP A 250 -11.31 19.95 -21.95
N ARG A 251 -11.00 20.76 -22.96
CA ARG A 251 -9.75 21.51 -23.13
C ARG A 251 -9.70 22.86 -22.40
N LEU A 252 -10.84 23.40 -21.97
CA LEU A 252 -10.83 24.59 -21.12
C LEU A 252 -10.47 24.20 -19.67
N PRO A 253 -9.53 24.92 -19.02
CA PRO A 253 -9.36 24.80 -17.58
C PRO A 253 -10.70 25.17 -16.91
N PHE A 254 -11.03 24.48 -15.83
CA PHE A 254 -12.27 24.73 -15.09
C PHE A 254 -11.90 24.91 -13.63
N GLU A 255 -11.60 26.17 -13.27
CA GLU A 255 -11.14 26.55 -11.93
C GLU A 255 -12.07 27.60 -11.31
N PRO A 256 -13.30 27.25 -10.94
CA PRO A 256 -14.16 28.16 -10.19
C PRO A 256 -13.49 28.57 -8.86
N LYS A 257 -13.74 29.82 -8.43
CA LYS A 257 -13.14 30.37 -7.22
C LYS A 257 -14.12 31.27 -6.47
N LEU A 258 -14.05 31.27 -5.14
CA LEU A 258 -14.74 32.24 -4.30
C LEU A 258 -13.95 33.55 -4.25
N GLU A 259 -14.61 34.67 -4.53
CA GLU A 259 -14.04 36.03 -4.37
C GLU A 259 -14.42 36.64 -3.01
N SER A 260 -15.50 36.15 -2.40
CA SER A 260 -15.91 36.50 -1.03
C SER A 260 -15.17 35.67 0.02
N LYS A 261 -15.01 36.23 1.22
CA LYS A 261 -14.47 35.58 2.41
C LYS A 261 -15.59 34.92 3.25
N VAL A 262 -15.19 34.11 4.22
CA VAL A 262 -16.12 33.57 5.22
C VAL A 262 -16.69 34.72 6.05
N GLY A 263 -18.02 34.77 6.18
CA GLY A 263 -18.74 35.80 6.94
C GLY A 263 -19.15 37.05 6.17
N ASP A 264 -18.78 37.19 4.89
CA ASP A 264 -19.24 38.29 4.04
C ASP A 264 -20.77 38.26 3.85
N GLU A 265 -21.39 39.45 3.75
CA GLU A 265 -22.84 39.61 3.55
C GLU A 265 -23.34 39.17 2.16
N SER A 266 -22.39 38.92 1.24
CA SER A 266 -22.65 38.29 -0.06
C SER A 266 -21.57 37.27 -0.42
N LEU A 267 -22.00 36.21 -1.09
CA LEU A 267 -21.14 35.15 -1.60
C LEU A 267 -20.91 35.40 -3.09
N VAL A 268 -19.66 35.67 -3.47
CA VAL A 268 -19.28 35.98 -4.85
C VAL A 268 -18.47 34.84 -5.43
N VAL A 269 -18.93 34.27 -6.54
CA VAL A 269 -18.35 33.11 -7.20
C VAL A 269 -17.89 33.49 -8.59
N ARG A 270 -16.57 33.43 -8.84
CA ARG A 270 -16.02 33.48 -10.20
C ARG A 270 -16.09 32.09 -10.81
N THR A 271 -16.87 31.97 -11.87
CA THR A 271 -17.14 30.69 -12.56
C THR A 271 -15.90 30.02 -13.15
N ASN A 272 -14.84 30.78 -13.42
CA ASN A 272 -13.53 30.26 -13.81
C ASN A 272 -12.44 31.34 -13.66
N ALA A 273 -11.49 31.12 -12.77
CA ALA A 273 -10.38 32.04 -12.49
C ALA A 273 -9.27 31.97 -13.56
N ALA A 274 -9.12 30.83 -14.24
CA ALA A 274 -8.11 30.64 -15.28
C ALA A 274 -8.40 31.43 -16.57
N LEU A 275 -9.63 31.95 -16.74
CA LEU A 275 -10.00 32.78 -17.88
C LEU A 275 -9.88 34.27 -17.55
N ALA A 276 -9.02 34.97 -18.29
CA ALA A 276 -8.87 36.42 -18.20
C ALA A 276 -10.10 37.18 -18.73
N VAL A 277 -10.83 36.61 -19.70
CA VAL A 277 -12.06 37.16 -20.27
C VAL A 277 -13.11 36.06 -20.32
N PRO A 278 -14.39 36.35 -19.99
CA PRO A 278 -15.44 35.34 -20.05
C PRO A 278 -15.60 34.75 -21.46
N SER A 279 -15.56 33.43 -21.58
CA SER A 279 -15.84 32.73 -22.84
C SER A 279 -17.34 32.61 -23.06
N ARG A 280 -17.80 33.07 -24.24
CA ARG A 280 -19.20 32.92 -24.68
C ARG A 280 -19.42 31.67 -25.52
N SER A 281 -18.34 31.05 -26.02
CA SER A 281 -18.39 29.81 -26.80
C SER A 281 -18.45 28.56 -25.93
N ALA A 282 -17.99 28.65 -24.68
CA ALA A 282 -18.05 27.56 -23.71
C ALA A 282 -19.46 27.37 -23.12
N SER A 283 -19.76 26.14 -22.67
CA SER A 283 -20.96 25.85 -21.89
C SER A 283 -21.08 26.79 -20.68
N LYS A 284 -22.28 27.31 -20.45
CA LYS A 284 -22.57 28.09 -19.24
C LYS A 284 -22.33 27.26 -18.00
N VAL A 285 -21.77 27.88 -16.98
CA VAL A 285 -21.55 27.28 -15.67
C VAL A 285 -22.82 27.45 -14.84
N LEU A 286 -23.37 26.33 -14.37
CA LEU A 286 -24.40 26.29 -13.33
C LEU A 286 -23.70 26.38 -11.97
N ILE A 287 -24.10 27.34 -11.15
CA ILE A 287 -23.62 27.54 -9.80
C ILE A 287 -24.78 27.21 -8.87
N GLU A 288 -24.58 26.31 -7.93
CA GLU A 288 -25.56 25.92 -6.92
C GLU A 288 -24.95 26.13 -5.54
N ILE A 289 -25.70 26.78 -4.65
CA ILE A 289 -25.33 26.95 -3.26
C ILE A 289 -26.05 25.89 -2.44
N VAL A 290 -25.29 24.92 -1.94
CA VAL A 290 -25.78 23.67 -1.38
C VAL A 290 -25.54 23.66 0.13
N ARG A 291 -26.54 23.26 0.91
CA ARG A 291 -26.42 22.98 2.34
C ARG A 291 -26.40 21.48 2.62
N ALA A 292 -26.12 21.13 3.87
CA ALA A 292 -26.29 19.78 4.41
C ALA A 292 -27.60 19.14 3.91
N GLY A 293 -27.52 17.88 3.48
CA GLY A 293 -28.65 17.18 2.83
C GLY A 293 -28.70 17.36 1.31
N GLY A 294 -27.76 18.08 0.71
CA GLY A 294 -27.79 18.40 -0.72
C GLY A 294 -28.86 19.45 -1.09
N LEU A 295 -29.34 20.22 -0.11
CA LEU A 295 -30.40 21.21 -0.31
C LEU A 295 -29.86 22.44 -1.04
N VAL A 296 -30.30 22.66 -2.28
CA VAL A 296 -29.94 23.85 -3.08
C VAL A 296 -30.77 25.05 -2.60
N LEU A 297 -30.11 26.04 -2.00
CA LEU A 297 -30.75 27.27 -1.52
C LEU A 297 -30.83 28.36 -2.58
N ALA A 298 -29.81 28.45 -3.42
CA ALA A 298 -29.74 29.41 -4.51
C ALA A 298 -29.00 28.79 -5.68
N GLN A 299 -29.33 29.23 -6.90
CA GLN A 299 -28.62 28.81 -8.09
C GLN A 299 -28.61 29.93 -9.14
N ALA A 300 -27.59 29.91 -9.99
CA ALA A 300 -27.49 30.81 -11.14
C ALA A 300 -26.78 30.12 -12.30
N ARG A 301 -27.00 30.62 -13.52
CA ARG A 301 -26.22 30.23 -14.70
C ARG A 301 -25.50 31.44 -15.26
N ALA A 302 -24.19 31.33 -15.45
CA ALA A 302 -23.37 32.40 -15.97
C ALA A 302 -22.39 31.90 -17.03
N ASP A 303 -21.90 32.84 -17.85
CA ASP A 303 -20.88 32.57 -18.85
C ASP A 303 -19.56 32.19 -18.15
N ASN A 304 -18.80 31.27 -18.74
CA ASN A 304 -17.58 30.75 -18.17
C ASN A 304 -16.53 31.87 -18.01
N GLY A 305 -16.12 32.19 -16.78
CA GLY A 305 -15.22 33.30 -16.44
C GLY A 305 -15.89 34.53 -15.80
N LYS A 306 -17.23 34.59 -15.73
CA LYS A 306 -17.96 35.64 -15.00
C LYS A 306 -18.00 35.42 -13.49
N SER A 307 -18.08 36.50 -12.73
CA SER A 307 -18.47 36.50 -11.31
C SER A 307 -19.99 36.62 -11.15
N VAL A 308 -20.52 35.88 -10.17
CA VAL A 308 -21.93 35.89 -9.79
C VAL A 308 -22.03 36.11 -8.28
N GLU A 309 -22.87 37.04 -7.87
CA GLU A 309 -23.10 37.40 -6.47
C GLU A 309 -24.42 36.80 -5.97
N PHE A 310 -24.38 36.25 -4.76
CA PHE A 310 -25.54 35.72 -4.03
C PHE A 310 -25.65 36.45 -2.68
N PRO A 311 -26.74 37.20 -2.41
CA PRO A 311 -26.98 37.80 -1.10
C PRO A 311 -27.20 36.73 -0.03
N THR A 312 -26.49 36.81 1.11
CA THR A 312 -26.50 35.73 2.13
C THR A 312 -27.30 36.07 3.38
N ALA A 313 -27.78 37.32 3.52
CA ALA A 313 -28.42 37.83 4.74
C ALA A 313 -29.57 36.96 5.29
N GLY A 314 -30.34 36.31 4.42
CA GLY A 314 -31.46 35.43 4.80
C GLY A 314 -31.11 33.95 4.99
N TRP A 315 -29.87 33.56 4.81
CA TRP A 315 -29.46 32.16 4.89
C TRP A 315 -29.19 31.74 6.34
N PRO A 316 -29.47 30.49 6.74
CA PRO A 316 -29.12 30.00 8.08
C PRO A 316 -27.60 30.00 8.33
N ASP A 317 -27.19 29.97 9.58
CA ASP A 317 -25.78 29.73 9.90
C ASP A 317 -25.43 28.25 9.73
N GLY A 318 -24.22 27.96 9.27
CA GLY A 318 -23.74 26.60 9.05
C GLY A 318 -22.80 26.46 7.85
N THR A 319 -22.61 25.21 7.46
CA THR A 319 -21.77 24.80 6.33
C THR A 319 -22.50 24.87 4.99
N TYR A 320 -21.76 25.30 3.98
CA TYR A 320 -22.23 25.46 2.61
C TYR A 320 -21.21 24.93 1.62
N GLU A 321 -21.68 24.43 0.50
CA GLU A 321 -20.87 24.01 -0.61
C GLU A 321 -21.34 24.72 -1.86
N VAL A 322 -20.41 25.38 -2.55
CA VAL A 322 -20.68 26.01 -3.85
C VAL A 322 -20.31 25.01 -4.92
N ARG A 323 -21.33 24.43 -5.55
CA ARG A 323 -21.16 23.48 -6.65
C ARG A 323 -21.22 24.23 -7.98
N CYS A 324 -20.12 24.20 -8.72
CA CYS A 324 -20.01 24.78 -10.05
C CYS A 324 -19.93 23.65 -11.07
N THR A 325 -20.88 23.61 -12.01
CA THR A 325 -21.01 22.55 -13.01
C THR A 325 -20.97 23.14 -14.41
N THR A 326 -20.13 22.60 -15.28
CA THR A 326 -20.14 22.92 -16.71
C THR A 326 -20.25 21.67 -17.57
N ALA A 327 -21.08 21.74 -18.60
CA ALA A 327 -21.29 20.60 -19.50
C ALA A 327 -20.10 20.42 -20.45
N LEU A 328 -19.66 19.19 -20.56
CA LEU A 328 -18.74 18.72 -21.59
C LEU A 328 -19.54 18.15 -22.77
N GLY A 329 -18.88 17.91 -23.90
CA GLY A 329 -19.49 17.22 -25.03
C GLY A 329 -19.98 15.81 -24.63
N PHE A 330 -20.90 15.24 -25.42
CA PHE A 330 -21.40 13.85 -25.25
C PHE A 330 -22.02 13.52 -23.87
N GLY A 331 -22.59 14.52 -23.18
CA GLY A 331 -23.35 14.30 -21.93
C GLY A 331 -22.48 14.13 -20.67
N ARG A 332 -21.17 14.41 -20.75
CA ARG A 332 -20.29 14.50 -19.59
C ARG A 332 -20.36 15.89 -18.96
N GLN A 333 -19.83 16.04 -17.75
CA GLN A 333 -19.73 17.34 -17.06
C GLN A 333 -18.45 17.43 -16.24
N LYS A 334 -17.92 18.65 -16.06
CA LYS A 334 -16.94 18.96 -15.00
C LYS A 334 -17.67 19.62 -13.84
N VAL A 335 -17.32 19.21 -12.63
CA VAL A 335 -17.90 19.72 -11.39
C VAL A 335 -16.76 20.13 -10.49
N ALA A 336 -16.90 21.29 -9.85
CA ALA A 336 -16.01 21.77 -8.81
C ALA A 336 -16.84 22.14 -7.59
N HIS A 337 -16.32 21.82 -6.41
CA HIS A 337 -16.98 22.05 -5.13
C HIS A 337 -16.11 22.97 -4.29
N LEU A 338 -16.63 24.12 -3.88
CA LEU A 338 -15.91 25.09 -3.08
C LEU A 338 -16.56 25.17 -1.68
N PRO A 339 -15.81 24.90 -0.60
CA PRO A 339 -16.35 24.98 0.74
C PRO A 339 -16.57 26.44 1.14
N TRP A 340 -17.69 26.71 1.83
CA TRP A 340 -17.98 28.01 2.42
C TRP A 340 -18.69 27.84 3.76
N PHE A 341 -18.66 28.88 4.58
CA PHE A 341 -19.26 28.88 5.91
C PHE A 341 -19.91 30.23 6.21
N LYS A 342 -21.07 30.18 6.86
CA LYS A 342 -21.79 31.37 7.33
C LYS A 342 -22.05 31.29 8.84
N GLY A 343 -21.82 32.39 9.54
CA GLY A 343 -22.21 32.55 10.94
C GLY A 343 -21.12 32.26 11.96
N ASP A 344 -21.52 31.84 13.15
CA ASP A 344 -20.62 31.55 14.27
C ASP A 344 -19.93 30.17 14.14
N ALA A 345 -18.69 30.19 13.64
CA ALA A 345 -17.84 29.00 13.48
C ALA A 345 -17.51 28.31 14.81
N LYS A 346 -17.30 29.09 15.88
CA LYS A 346 -17.03 28.57 17.21
C LYS A 346 -18.24 27.82 17.75
N ALA A 347 -19.44 28.39 17.62
CA ALA A 347 -20.67 27.71 18.03
C ALA A 347 -20.87 26.39 17.28
N ALA A 348 -20.59 26.35 15.97
CA ALA A 348 -20.67 25.11 15.19
C ALA A 348 -19.69 24.04 15.69
N GLY A 349 -18.42 24.40 15.92
CA GLY A 349 -17.41 23.50 16.49
C GLY A 349 -17.76 22.98 17.87
N LEU A 350 -18.26 23.84 18.75
CA LEU A 350 -18.67 23.45 20.09
C LEU A 350 -19.88 22.50 20.09
N ARG A 351 -20.82 22.66 19.14
CA ARG A 351 -21.94 21.71 18.98
C ARG A 351 -21.44 20.32 18.58
N LEU A 352 -20.52 20.23 17.63
CA LEU A 352 -19.91 18.95 17.25
C LEU A 352 -19.17 18.32 18.44
N ALA A 353 -18.33 19.11 19.13
CA ALA A 353 -17.58 18.65 20.29
C ALA A 353 -18.49 18.11 21.40
N GLU A 354 -19.58 18.82 21.70
CA GLU A 354 -20.53 18.42 22.74
C GLU A 354 -21.33 17.16 22.32
N ALA A 355 -21.74 17.06 21.05
CA ALA A 355 -22.39 15.87 20.52
C ALA A 355 -21.46 14.64 20.58
N ALA A 356 -20.17 14.80 20.21
CA ALA A 356 -19.18 13.74 20.28
C ALA A 356 -18.85 13.32 21.72
N LYS A 357 -18.87 14.27 22.66
CA LYS A 357 -18.68 14.00 24.10
C LYS A 357 -19.86 13.24 24.70
N ASN A 358 -21.08 13.60 24.33
CA ASN A 358 -22.32 12.98 24.83
C ASN A 358 -22.72 11.72 24.07
N ALA A 359 -21.98 11.37 23.02
CA ALA A 359 -22.21 10.17 22.22
C ALA A 359 -22.12 8.90 23.07
N ALA A 360 -23.12 8.03 22.93
CA ALA A 360 -23.14 6.73 23.61
C ALA A 360 -21.93 5.89 23.20
N ALA A 361 -21.09 5.54 24.18
CA ALA A 361 -19.94 4.67 23.98
C ALA A 361 -20.38 3.30 23.45
N GLY A 362 -19.58 2.73 22.55
CA GLY A 362 -19.87 1.42 21.93
C GLY A 362 -20.95 1.42 20.85
N THR A 363 -21.52 2.58 20.48
CA THR A 363 -22.49 2.68 19.38
C THR A 363 -21.85 3.19 18.09
N LEU A 364 -22.36 2.78 16.93
CA LEU A 364 -21.88 3.22 15.61
C LEU A 364 -22.00 4.74 15.43
N ALA A 365 -23.18 5.30 15.73
CA ALA A 365 -23.41 6.74 15.66
C ALA A 365 -22.44 7.50 16.59
N GLY A 366 -22.14 6.94 17.76
CA GLY A 366 -21.18 7.53 18.67
C GLY A 366 -19.74 7.46 18.18
N ALA A 367 -19.34 6.34 17.55
CA ALA A 367 -18.04 6.23 16.89
C ALA A 367 -17.91 7.24 15.75
N HIS A 368 -18.95 7.38 14.93
CA HIS A 368 -18.98 8.33 13.80
C HIS A 368 -18.85 9.79 14.29
N LEU A 369 -19.58 10.19 15.33
CA LEU A 369 -19.45 11.52 15.94
C LEU A 369 -18.04 11.82 16.45
N LYS A 370 -17.39 10.84 17.09
CA LYS A 370 -16.01 10.97 17.56
C LYS A 370 -15.03 11.13 16.40
N VAL A 371 -15.20 10.37 15.32
CA VAL A 371 -14.37 10.50 14.11
C VAL A 371 -14.48 11.90 13.52
N MET A 372 -15.68 12.47 13.43
CA MET A 372 -15.86 13.84 12.94
C MET A 372 -15.21 14.88 13.85
N ASP A 373 -15.39 14.77 15.18
CA ASP A 373 -14.72 15.65 16.15
C ASP A 373 -13.19 15.55 16.03
N TRP A 374 -12.65 14.34 15.87
CA TRP A 374 -11.21 14.15 15.71
C TRP A 374 -10.68 14.72 14.40
N ILE A 375 -11.35 14.49 13.27
CA ILE A 375 -10.98 15.08 11.97
C ILE A 375 -10.99 16.60 12.07
N ALA A 376 -12.06 17.18 12.65
CA ALA A 376 -12.17 18.63 12.82
C ALA A 376 -11.02 19.18 13.68
N ARG A 377 -10.66 18.51 14.78
CA ARG A 377 -9.54 18.91 15.65
C ARG A 377 -8.17 18.76 14.98
N ASP A 378 -7.96 17.67 14.25
CA ASP A 378 -6.71 17.43 13.55
C ASP A 378 -6.48 18.47 12.44
N ARG A 379 -7.54 18.82 11.70
CA ARG A 379 -7.46 19.79 10.59
C ARG A 379 -7.46 21.25 11.04
N ALA A 380 -8.26 21.60 12.06
CA ALA A 380 -8.48 23.00 12.45
C ALA A 380 -7.95 23.37 13.85
N GLY A 381 -7.54 22.41 14.68
CA GLY A 381 -7.04 22.63 16.03
C GLY A 381 -8.15 22.65 17.10
N ASP A 382 -7.98 23.49 18.13
CA ASP A 382 -8.97 23.63 19.20
C ASP A 382 -10.29 24.22 18.67
N LEU A 383 -11.36 23.40 18.68
CA LEU A 383 -12.68 23.78 18.16
C LEU A 383 -13.31 24.97 18.90
N SER A 384 -12.88 25.28 20.13
CA SER A 384 -13.32 26.48 20.86
C SER A 384 -12.74 27.78 20.31
N ARG A 385 -11.75 27.68 19.40
CA ARG A 385 -11.08 28.78 18.70
C ARG A 385 -11.33 28.77 17.19
N LEU A 386 -12.37 28.09 16.73
CA LEU A 386 -12.78 28.15 15.34
C LEU A 386 -13.23 29.57 14.95
N ASP A 387 -12.71 30.06 13.83
CA ASP A 387 -13.00 31.37 13.27
C ASP A 387 -12.97 31.33 11.73
N ALA A 388 -13.10 32.49 11.09
CA ALA A 388 -13.12 32.60 9.64
C ALA A 388 -11.82 32.12 8.95
N GLY A 389 -10.69 32.12 9.66
CA GLY A 389 -9.38 31.74 9.14
C GLY A 389 -9.10 30.24 9.14
N ASN A 390 -9.78 29.46 9.98
CA ASN A 390 -9.55 28.01 10.09
C ASN A 390 -10.79 27.13 9.91
N VAL A 391 -12.02 27.67 9.93
CA VAL A 391 -13.26 26.87 9.83
C VAL A 391 -13.35 26.02 8.56
N LEU A 392 -12.80 26.49 7.44
CA LEU A 392 -12.82 25.72 6.19
C LEU A 392 -12.00 24.43 6.27
N LYS A 393 -11.02 24.34 7.18
CA LYS A 393 -10.28 23.09 7.44
C LYS A 393 -11.14 22.05 8.17
N ALA A 394 -12.15 22.49 8.94
CA ALA A 394 -13.13 21.62 9.60
C ALA A 394 -14.44 21.47 8.79
N HIS A 395 -14.54 22.10 7.61
CA HIS A 395 -15.77 22.15 6.82
C HIS A 395 -16.37 20.77 6.57
N SER A 396 -15.52 19.80 6.19
CA SER A 396 -15.98 18.46 5.85
C SER A 396 -16.68 17.74 7.00
N ALA A 397 -16.05 17.76 8.18
CA ALA A 397 -16.58 17.17 9.40
C ALA A 397 -17.83 17.89 9.91
N LEU A 398 -17.88 19.23 9.79
CA LEU A 398 -19.05 20.01 10.19
C LEU A 398 -20.25 19.76 9.27
N MET A 399 -20.03 19.67 7.95
CA MET A 399 -21.07 19.36 6.97
C MET A 399 -21.59 17.93 7.15
N GLU A 400 -20.69 16.97 7.37
CA GLU A 400 -21.04 15.57 7.68
C GLU A 400 -21.85 15.47 8.99
N PHE A 401 -21.49 16.27 10.00
CA PHE A 401 -22.25 16.33 11.25
C PHE A 401 -23.67 16.86 11.05
N GLU A 402 -23.85 17.95 10.29
CA GLU A 402 -25.18 18.49 9.94
C GLU A 402 -26.01 17.45 9.17
N GLU A 403 -25.40 16.69 8.26
CA GLU A 403 -26.06 15.62 7.49
C GLU A 403 -26.48 14.44 8.36
N LEU A 404 -25.66 14.06 9.33
CA LEU A 404 -25.99 13.00 10.30
C LEU A 404 -27.19 13.40 11.17
N GLN A 405 -27.32 14.68 11.52
CA GLN A 405 -28.50 15.18 12.24
C GLN A 405 -29.76 15.04 11.37
N LEU A 406 -29.69 15.37 10.08
CA LEU A 406 -30.82 15.19 9.16
C LEU A 406 -31.24 13.72 9.05
N ASP A 407 -30.27 12.80 8.90
CA ASP A 407 -30.55 11.36 8.86
C ASP A 407 -31.24 10.88 10.15
N THR A 408 -30.83 11.40 11.32
CA THR A 408 -31.45 11.09 12.62
C THR A 408 -32.90 11.60 12.73
N GLU A 409 -33.22 12.70 12.05
CA GLU A 409 -34.57 13.25 11.94
C GLU A 409 -35.44 12.54 10.88
N GLY A 410 -34.94 11.48 10.25
CA GLY A 410 -35.63 10.76 9.16
C GLY A 410 -35.67 11.55 7.85
N LYS A 411 -34.84 12.59 7.70
CA LYS A 411 -34.67 13.35 6.47
C LYS A 411 -33.48 12.78 5.68
N PRO A 412 -33.46 12.87 4.34
CA PRO A 412 -32.31 12.41 3.57
C PRO A 412 -31.12 13.35 3.78
N GLY A 413 -30.20 12.98 4.67
CA GLY A 413 -28.96 13.69 4.92
C GLY A 413 -27.85 13.30 3.94
N ALA A 414 -27.52 12.01 3.86
CA ALA A 414 -26.31 11.57 3.15
C ALA A 414 -26.54 10.75 1.85
N ALA A 415 -27.63 10.00 1.71
CA ALA A 415 -27.91 9.19 0.51
C ALA A 415 -28.67 10.00 -0.57
N ARG A 416 -27.96 10.88 -1.29
CA ARG A 416 -28.51 11.84 -2.27
C ARG A 416 -27.55 12.07 -3.46
N PRO A 417 -28.00 12.68 -4.56
CA PRO A 417 -27.12 13.13 -5.64
C PRO A 417 -25.92 13.94 -5.14
N TYR A 418 -24.73 13.70 -5.72
CA TYR A 418 -23.45 14.27 -5.26
C TYR A 418 -23.06 13.90 -3.83
N GLY A 419 -23.64 12.83 -3.31
CA GLY A 419 -23.57 12.56 -1.88
C GLY A 419 -22.23 11.97 -1.43
N PHE A 420 -21.60 12.59 -0.43
CA PHE A 420 -20.57 11.95 0.40
C PHE A 420 -21.21 11.18 1.56
N VAL A 421 -20.79 9.94 1.77
CA VAL A 421 -21.19 9.11 2.92
C VAL A 421 -19.96 8.39 3.47
N ARG A 422 -19.72 8.49 4.78
CA ARG A 422 -18.77 7.63 5.47
C ARG A 422 -19.50 6.42 6.03
N LEU A 423 -19.25 5.25 5.46
CA LEU A 423 -19.77 3.99 5.98
C LEU A 423 -18.89 3.56 7.16
N VAL A 424 -19.34 3.83 8.38
CA VAL A 424 -18.65 3.43 9.62
C VAL A 424 -19.26 2.15 10.17
N TYR A 425 -18.42 1.19 10.57
CA TYR A 425 -18.86 -0.02 11.27
C TYR A 425 -17.87 -0.41 12.37
N THR A 426 -18.35 -1.18 13.34
CA THR A 426 -17.50 -1.84 14.34
C THR A 426 -17.21 -3.23 13.82
N ASP A 427 -15.93 -3.53 13.63
CA ASP A 427 -15.52 -4.87 13.24
C ASP A 427 -15.60 -5.82 14.42
N GLU A 428 -16.16 -7.00 14.19
CA GLU A 428 -16.41 -8.01 15.21
C GLU A 428 -15.16 -8.83 15.57
N VAL A 429 -14.10 -8.81 14.75
CA VAL A 429 -12.88 -9.60 14.96
C VAL A 429 -12.16 -9.11 16.22
N ASP A 430 -11.98 -7.79 16.33
CA ASP A 430 -11.27 -7.12 17.42
C ASP A 430 -12.09 -6.07 18.17
N GLY A 431 -13.18 -5.54 17.59
CA GLY A 431 -13.98 -4.46 18.18
C GLY A 431 -13.57 -3.06 17.70
N SER A 432 -12.64 -2.96 16.75
CA SER A 432 -12.18 -1.70 16.17
C SER A 432 -13.26 -1.02 15.33
N SER A 433 -13.18 0.31 15.20
CA SER A 433 -14.02 1.05 14.25
C SER A 433 -13.32 1.10 12.90
N GLN A 434 -14.03 0.76 11.84
CA GLN A 434 -13.55 0.75 10.47
C GLN A 434 -14.45 1.65 9.60
N TYR A 435 -13.92 2.14 8.48
CA TYR A 435 -14.70 2.98 7.58
C TYR A 435 -14.40 2.79 6.09
N CYS A 436 -15.32 3.31 5.29
CA CYS A 436 -15.17 3.51 3.85
C CYS A 436 -15.76 4.87 3.47
N CYS A 437 -15.02 5.63 2.65
CA CYS A 437 -15.58 6.79 1.97
C CYS A 437 -16.41 6.30 0.78
N ALA A 438 -17.64 6.80 0.64
CA ALA A 438 -18.53 6.49 -0.46
C ALA A 438 -19.01 7.77 -1.14
N TYR A 439 -18.95 7.80 -2.47
CA TYR A 439 -19.27 8.95 -3.29
C TYR A 439 -20.41 8.60 -4.26
N LEU A 440 -21.49 9.37 -4.19
CA LEU A 440 -22.69 9.17 -4.99
C LEU A 440 -22.71 10.11 -6.19
N PRO A 441 -23.15 9.64 -7.37
CA PRO A 441 -23.09 10.43 -8.58
C PRO A 441 -24.12 11.59 -8.60
N PRO A 442 -23.90 12.59 -9.48
CA PRO A 442 -24.77 13.74 -9.74
C PRO A 442 -26.26 13.48 -9.96
N GLY A 443 -26.59 12.29 -10.46
CA GLY A 443 -27.95 11.90 -10.82
C GLY A 443 -28.46 10.75 -9.98
N TYR A 444 -27.83 10.46 -8.83
CA TYR A 444 -28.14 9.29 -8.02
C TYR A 444 -29.64 9.22 -7.69
N ASP A 445 -30.25 8.11 -8.09
CA ASP A 445 -31.64 7.77 -7.84
C ASP A 445 -31.66 6.35 -7.26
N PRO A 446 -32.12 6.15 -6.01
CA PRO A 446 -32.16 4.83 -5.38
C PRO A 446 -33.08 3.85 -6.11
N ALA A 447 -34.02 4.32 -6.94
CA ALA A 447 -34.88 3.46 -7.76
C ALA A 447 -34.13 2.81 -8.94
N ARG A 448 -32.92 3.29 -9.27
CA ARG A 448 -32.09 2.79 -10.38
C ARG A 448 -30.87 2.06 -9.84
N LYS A 449 -30.42 1.03 -10.55
CA LYS A 449 -29.18 0.31 -10.25
C LYS A 449 -27.97 1.05 -10.83
N TRP A 450 -26.94 1.25 -10.02
CA TRP A 450 -25.76 2.05 -10.36
C TRP A 450 -24.48 1.21 -10.44
N PRO A 451 -23.63 1.44 -11.46
CA PRO A 451 -22.30 0.85 -11.47
C PRO A 451 -21.48 1.35 -10.28
N LEU A 452 -20.59 0.50 -9.76
CA LEU A 452 -19.76 0.80 -8.61
C LEU A 452 -18.30 0.46 -8.89
N VAL A 453 -17.40 1.40 -8.57
CA VAL A 453 -15.95 1.18 -8.57
C VAL A 453 -15.48 1.13 -7.13
N LEU A 454 -14.83 0.04 -6.75
CA LEU A 454 -14.07 -0.05 -5.50
C LEU A 454 -12.61 0.30 -5.78
N ASN A 455 -12.14 1.41 -5.21
CA ASN A 455 -10.82 1.97 -5.44
C ASN A 455 -9.94 1.77 -4.19
N LEU A 456 -8.92 0.93 -4.33
CA LEU A 456 -7.99 0.59 -3.25
C LEU A 456 -6.80 1.55 -3.24
N HIS A 457 -6.52 2.13 -2.07
CA HIS A 457 -5.42 3.06 -1.89
C HIS A 457 -4.04 2.38 -1.93
N GLY A 458 -3.01 3.18 -2.21
CA GLY A 458 -1.62 2.73 -2.15
C GLY A 458 -1.08 2.64 -0.72
N TYR A 459 0.20 2.29 -0.62
CA TYR A 459 0.93 2.31 0.65
C TYR A 459 1.12 3.76 1.13
N ASN A 460 0.89 4.02 2.40
CA ASN A 460 1.16 5.33 3.01
C ASN A 460 2.43 5.27 3.86
N ASN A 461 3.42 6.14 3.60
CA ASN A 461 4.75 6.03 4.22
C ASN A 461 4.77 6.35 5.72
N ASP A 462 3.88 7.23 6.17
CA ASP A 462 3.53 7.33 7.57
C ASP A 462 2.39 6.33 7.80
N ASP A 463 2.37 5.61 8.93
CA ASP A 463 1.16 4.91 9.37
C ASP A 463 0.36 5.92 10.21
N PRO A 464 -0.46 6.78 9.57
CA PRO A 464 -1.10 7.86 10.28
C PRO A 464 -2.04 7.26 11.34
N PRO A 465 -2.11 7.87 12.54
CA PRO A 465 -3.28 7.72 13.39
C PRO A 465 -4.55 7.84 12.53
N TYR A 466 -5.59 7.07 12.85
CA TYR A 466 -6.88 6.97 12.11
C TYR A 466 -7.36 8.25 11.39
N VAL A 467 -7.14 9.44 11.96
CA VAL A 467 -7.62 10.76 11.47
C VAL A 467 -6.68 11.47 10.48
N LYS A 468 -5.46 10.97 10.32
CA LYS A 468 -4.43 11.51 9.41
C LYS A 468 -4.34 10.73 8.10
N TRP A 469 -5.26 9.79 7.86
CA TRP A 469 -5.37 9.09 6.60
C TRP A 469 -5.63 10.09 5.44
N PRO A 470 -4.90 10.00 4.31
CA PRO A 470 -5.11 10.85 3.15
C PRO A 470 -6.56 10.78 2.67
N ASN A 471 -7.12 11.92 2.24
CA ASN A 471 -8.49 12.04 1.73
C ASN A 471 -9.61 11.71 2.72
N ILE A 472 -9.33 11.51 4.01
CA ILE A 472 -10.38 11.21 5.00
C ILE A 472 -11.48 12.29 5.02
N ASP A 473 -11.13 13.55 4.75
CA ASP A 473 -12.03 14.71 4.67
C ASP A 473 -12.40 15.10 3.23
N ALA A 474 -11.95 14.36 2.22
CA ALA A 474 -12.30 14.61 0.82
C ALA A 474 -13.75 14.16 0.55
N ARG A 475 -14.65 15.14 0.37
CA ARG A 475 -16.09 14.91 0.16
C ARG A 475 -16.48 14.62 -1.28
N HIS A 476 -15.57 14.83 -2.23
CA HIS A 476 -15.85 14.70 -3.66
C HIS A 476 -14.84 13.80 -4.33
N HIS A 477 -15.30 13.07 -5.32
CA HIS A 477 -14.46 12.18 -6.10
C HIS A 477 -14.75 12.39 -7.58
N LYS A 478 -13.72 12.80 -8.33
CA LYS A 478 -13.81 13.17 -9.75
C LYS A 478 -14.53 12.12 -10.61
N TRP A 479 -14.31 10.83 -10.34
CA TRP A 479 -14.96 9.75 -11.09
C TRP A 479 -16.48 9.69 -10.85
N ALA A 480 -16.94 9.89 -9.61
CA ALA A 480 -18.38 9.88 -9.30
C ALA A 480 -19.08 11.05 -10.02
N ASP A 481 -18.48 12.23 -9.96
CA ASP A 481 -19.03 13.47 -10.53
C ASP A 481 -19.07 13.48 -12.07
N GLN A 482 -18.05 12.91 -12.72
CA GLN A 482 -17.90 12.99 -14.17
C GLN A 482 -18.51 11.80 -14.91
N TYR A 483 -18.47 10.59 -14.33
CA TYR A 483 -18.84 9.35 -15.01
C TYR A 483 -20.17 8.74 -14.54
N GLY A 484 -20.79 9.34 -13.51
CA GLY A 484 -22.11 8.91 -13.06
C GLY A 484 -22.11 7.50 -12.47
N LEU A 485 -21.18 7.23 -11.55
CA LEU A 485 -21.00 5.94 -10.88
C LEU A 485 -20.80 6.12 -9.37
N LEU A 486 -21.03 5.05 -8.61
CA LEU A 486 -20.68 4.99 -7.20
C LEU A 486 -19.17 4.72 -7.07
N VAL A 487 -18.48 5.43 -6.19
CA VAL A 487 -17.09 5.12 -5.82
C VAL A 487 -17.02 4.75 -4.35
N LEU A 488 -16.35 3.65 -4.02
CA LEU A 488 -16.01 3.25 -2.66
C LEU A 488 -14.50 3.25 -2.47
N GLU A 489 -14.05 3.85 -1.37
CA GLU A 489 -12.65 3.87 -0.93
C GLU A 489 -12.57 3.31 0.50
N PRO A 490 -12.38 1.99 0.66
CA PRO A 490 -12.24 1.36 1.97
C PRO A 490 -10.88 1.66 2.60
N LEU A 491 -10.83 1.79 3.93
CA LEU A 491 -9.57 1.86 4.67
C LEU A 491 -8.78 0.53 4.61
N GLY A 492 -9.46 -0.61 4.54
CA GLY A 492 -8.83 -1.93 4.33
C GLY A 492 -7.73 -2.31 5.33
N ARG A 493 -7.82 -1.82 6.58
CA ARG A 493 -6.80 -1.94 7.64
C ARG A 493 -5.45 -1.31 7.29
N TYR A 494 -5.46 -0.04 6.90
CA TYR A 494 -4.25 0.77 6.69
C TYR A 494 -3.32 0.12 5.67
N ASN A 495 -2.04 -0.02 6.01
CA ASN A 495 -1.03 -0.67 5.18
C ASN A 495 -1.02 -2.21 5.29
N GLY A 496 -2.17 -2.83 5.61
CA GLY A 496 -2.35 -4.28 5.80
C GLY A 496 -2.36 -5.13 4.53
N TRP A 497 -1.99 -4.56 3.37
CA TRP A 497 -1.91 -5.26 2.07
C TRP A 497 -3.21 -5.92 1.59
N TYR A 498 -4.36 -5.57 2.17
CA TYR A 498 -5.65 -6.18 1.89
C TYR A 498 -5.67 -7.70 2.09
N LYS A 499 -4.84 -8.22 3.01
CA LYS A 499 -4.81 -9.64 3.38
C LYS A 499 -5.56 -9.88 4.69
N GLY A 500 -6.07 -11.10 4.88
CA GLY A 500 -6.77 -11.49 6.11
C GLY A 500 -7.93 -10.55 6.45
N ILE A 501 -7.87 -9.90 7.60
CA ILE A 501 -8.88 -8.92 8.05
C ILE A 501 -9.02 -7.70 7.12
N GLY A 502 -7.95 -7.28 6.44
CA GLY A 502 -8.03 -6.19 5.45
C GLY A 502 -8.89 -6.56 4.24
N ALA A 503 -8.83 -7.81 3.78
CA ALA A 503 -9.72 -8.31 2.73
C ALA A 503 -11.17 -8.35 3.21
N LYS A 504 -11.40 -8.86 4.43
CA LYS A 504 -12.73 -8.92 5.06
C LYS A 504 -13.37 -7.53 5.13
N ASP A 505 -12.60 -6.53 5.53
CA ASP A 505 -13.08 -5.15 5.63
C ASP A 505 -13.54 -4.60 4.28
N VAL A 506 -12.81 -4.88 3.20
CA VAL A 506 -13.21 -4.44 1.86
C VAL A 506 -14.53 -5.08 1.41
N LEU A 507 -14.72 -6.37 1.69
CA LEU A 507 -16.00 -7.03 1.38
C LEU A 507 -17.13 -6.50 2.26
N ARG A 508 -16.83 -6.22 3.53
CA ARG A 508 -17.80 -5.67 4.47
C ARG A 508 -18.28 -4.29 4.05
N THR A 509 -17.40 -3.43 3.55
CA THR A 509 -17.78 -2.10 3.06
C THR A 509 -18.64 -2.19 1.81
N LEU A 510 -18.38 -3.16 0.93
CA LEU A 510 -19.24 -3.47 -0.21
C LEU A 510 -20.63 -3.95 0.22
N GLU A 511 -20.73 -4.81 1.25
CA GLU A 511 -22.02 -5.22 1.82
C GLU A 511 -22.81 -4.04 2.37
N LEU A 512 -22.16 -3.17 3.15
CA LEU A 512 -22.78 -1.97 3.70
C LEU A 512 -23.24 -1.03 2.57
N ALA A 513 -22.44 -0.89 1.52
CA ALA A 513 -22.81 -0.11 0.35
C ALA A 513 -24.03 -0.70 -0.37
N ARG A 514 -24.14 -2.03 -0.51
CA ARG A 514 -25.33 -2.70 -1.08
C ARG A 514 -26.58 -2.51 -0.23
N GLN A 515 -26.42 -2.44 1.09
CA GLN A 515 -27.54 -2.17 2.01
C GLN A 515 -28.00 -0.71 1.94
N ARG A 516 -27.07 0.23 1.74
CA ARG A 516 -27.36 1.67 1.76
C ARG A 516 -27.68 2.25 0.39
N PHE A 517 -27.14 1.68 -0.68
CA PHE A 517 -27.20 2.22 -2.03
C PHE A 517 -27.72 1.19 -3.05
N SER A 518 -28.30 1.68 -4.14
CA SER A 518 -28.77 0.82 -5.22
C SER A 518 -27.63 0.45 -6.18
N VAL A 519 -26.84 -0.55 -5.77
CA VAL A 519 -25.69 -1.06 -6.54
C VAL A 519 -26.16 -2.06 -7.62
N ASP A 520 -25.60 -1.94 -8.82
CA ASP A 520 -25.70 -2.92 -9.91
C ASP A 520 -24.60 -3.98 -9.75
N ASP A 521 -24.98 -5.17 -9.29
CA ASP A 521 -24.04 -6.28 -9.02
C ASP A 521 -23.36 -6.83 -10.28
N ASP A 522 -23.88 -6.55 -11.47
CA ASP A 522 -23.23 -6.94 -12.73
C ASP A 522 -22.28 -5.86 -13.27
N ARG A 523 -22.16 -4.73 -12.56
CA ARG A 523 -21.31 -3.58 -12.92
C ARG A 523 -20.51 -3.11 -11.72
N LEU A 524 -19.97 -4.07 -10.97
CA LEU A 524 -19.03 -3.88 -9.88
C LEU A 524 -17.59 -4.03 -10.39
N TYR A 525 -16.75 -3.04 -10.17
CA TYR A 525 -15.36 -3.00 -10.66
C TYR A 525 -14.37 -2.84 -9.51
N LEU A 526 -13.16 -3.36 -9.69
CA LEU A 526 -12.09 -3.26 -8.71
C LEU A 526 -10.84 -2.64 -9.34
N THR A 527 -10.30 -1.61 -8.72
CA THR A 527 -9.08 -0.91 -9.16
C THR A 527 -8.27 -0.44 -7.96
N GLY A 528 -7.01 -0.10 -8.18
CA GLY A 528 -6.12 0.43 -7.14
C GLY A 528 -4.68 0.51 -7.61
N ALA A 529 -3.86 1.27 -6.89
CA ALA A 529 -2.47 1.54 -7.27
C ALA A 529 -1.46 1.02 -6.24
N SER A 530 -0.30 0.53 -6.70
CA SER A 530 0.79 0.06 -5.83
C SER A 530 0.32 -1.06 -4.89
N MET A 531 0.34 -0.85 -3.57
CA MET A 531 -0.30 -1.74 -2.59
C MET A 531 -1.77 -2.02 -2.94
N GLY A 532 -2.53 -1.01 -3.35
CA GLY A 532 -3.89 -1.15 -3.85
C GLY A 532 -3.97 -1.96 -5.13
N GLY A 533 -2.98 -1.86 -6.01
CA GLY A 533 -2.87 -2.69 -7.21
C GLY A 533 -2.59 -4.16 -6.86
N GLY A 534 -1.77 -4.42 -5.84
CA GLY A 534 -1.63 -5.73 -5.22
C GLY A 534 -2.95 -6.22 -4.60
N GLY A 535 -3.69 -5.33 -3.95
CA GLY A 535 -5.02 -5.59 -3.41
C GLY A 535 -6.06 -5.98 -4.47
N VAL A 536 -5.96 -5.43 -5.68
CA VAL A 536 -6.81 -5.85 -6.82
C VAL A 536 -6.60 -7.33 -7.13
N TRP A 537 -5.35 -7.81 -7.11
CA TRP A 537 -5.04 -9.22 -7.29
C TRP A 537 -5.52 -10.05 -6.09
N GLU A 538 -5.24 -9.60 -4.87
CA GLU A 538 -5.60 -10.31 -3.63
C GLU A 538 -7.12 -10.51 -3.54
N ILE A 539 -7.92 -9.45 -3.71
CA ILE A 539 -9.38 -9.51 -3.57
C ILE A 539 -10.03 -10.06 -4.83
N GLY A 540 -9.61 -9.60 -6.01
CA GLY A 540 -10.23 -9.97 -7.28
C GLY A 540 -10.11 -11.47 -7.58
N THR A 541 -8.96 -12.09 -7.29
CA THR A 541 -8.74 -13.52 -7.53
C THR A 541 -9.40 -14.42 -6.49
N ARG A 542 -9.51 -13.97 -5.23
CA ARG A 542 -10.18 -14.70 -4.14
C ARG A 542 -11.71 -14.67 -4.22
N HIS A 543 -12.25 -13.70 -4.94
CA HIS A 543 -13.69 -13.52 -5.14
C HIS A 543 -14.02 -13.52 -6.65
N ALA A 544 -13.42 -14.48 -7.37
CA ALA A 544 -13.64 -14.65 -8.79
C ALA A 544 -15.14 -14.83 -9.10
N GLY A 545 -15.67 -13.98 -9.98
CA GLY A 545 -17.10 -13.91 -10.29
C GLY A 545 -17.91 -12.90 -9.47
N LEU A 546 -17.29 -12.17 -8.53
CA LEU A 546 -17.90 -11.00 -7.88
C LEU A 546 -17.83 -9.76 -8.77
N PHE A 547 -16.70 -9.54 -9.45
CA PHE A 547 -16.43 -8.33 -10.22
C PHE A 547 -16.71 -8.52 -11.71
N ALA A 548 -17.20 -7.46 -12.35
CA ALA A 548 -17.36 -7.36 -13.79
C ALA A 548 -16.00 -7.22 -14.51
N ALA A 549 -15.03 -6.54 -13.88
CA ALA A 549 -13.66 -6.41 -14.37
C ALA A 549 -12.70 -5.91 -13.29
N LEU A 550 -11.40 -6.17 -13.48
CA LEU A 550 -10.30 -5.77 -12.60
C LEU A 550 -9.33 -4.84 -13.33
N ALA A 551 -8.80 -3.82 -12.65
CA ALA A 551 -7.78 -2.94 -13.19
C ALA A 551 -6.65 -2.65 -12.18
N PRO A 552 -5.67 -3.55 -12.03
CA PRO A 552 -4.50 -3.29 -11.19
C PRO A 552 -3.57 -2.24 -11.85
N VAL A 553 -3.11 -1.27 -11.06
CA VAL A 553 -2.14 -0.24 -11.49
C VAL A 553 -0.83 -0.46 -10.72
N TYR A 554 0.23 -0.79 -11.47
CA TYR A 554 1.59 -1.15 -11.04
C TYR A 554 1.70 -1.93 -9.72
N GLY A 555 0.85 -2.95 -9.59
CA GLY A 555 0.78 -3.79 -8.40
C GLY A 555 0.73 -5.27 -8.74
N GLY A 556 1.11 -6.07 -7.74
CA GLY A 556 1.27 -7.51 -7.86
C GLY A 556 2.74 -7.91 -7.96
N TRP A 557 3.08 -9.05 -7.37
CA TRP A 557 4.43 -9.59 -7.38
C TRP A 557 4.39 -11.12 -7.51
N ASP A 558 5.54 -11.69 -7.86
CA ASP A 558 5.73 -13.11 -8.07
C ASP A 558 7.19 -13.49 -7.78
N ASP A 559 7.39 -14.58 -7.07
CA ASP A 559 8.68 -15.07 -6.58
C ASP A 559 9.63 -15.49 -7.71
N ARG A 560 9.09 -15.96 -8.85
CA ARG A 560 9.86 -16.36 -10.04
C ARG A 560 10.59 -15.20 -10.74
N ILE A 561 10.32 -13.96 -10.33
CA ILE A 561 11.09 -12.79 -10.77
C ILE A 561 12.38 -12.63 -9.94
N PHE A 562 12.36 -13.03 -8.67
CA PHE A 562 13.49 -12.90 -7.76
C PHE A 562 14.40 -14.13 -7.73
N MET A 563 13.86 -15.32 -8.06
CA MET A 563 14.60 -16.57 -8.10
C MET A 563 14.86 -17.03 -9.53
N ASP A 564 16.11 -17.37 -9.84
CA ASP A 564 16.43 -18.06 -11.08
C ASP A 564 15.98 -19.53 -11.04
N LYS A 565 16.00 -20.19 -12.20
CA LYS A 565 15.60 -21.60 -12.32
C LYS A 565 16.41 -22.53 -11.41
N ALA A 566 17.72 -22.30 -11.27
CA ALA A 566 18.56 -23.16 -10.44
C ALA A 566 18.30 -22.99 -8.94
N GLN A 567 17.77 -21.84 -8.52
CA GLN A 567 17.28 -21.60 -7.17
C GLN A 567 15.92 -22.28 -6.96
N LEU A 568 14.98 -22.12 -7.89
CA LEU A 568 13.67 -22.78 -7.85
C LEU A 568 13.81 -24.32 -7.82
N ASP A 569 14.69 -24.89 -8.64
CA ASP A 569 14.93 -26.34 -8.72
C ASP A 569 15.51 -26.95 -7.42
N LYS A 570 15.96 -26.12 -6.46
CA LYS A 570 16.46 -26.56 -5.15
C LYS A 570 15.41 -26.53 -4.05
N LEU A 571 14.25 -25.93 -4.29
CA LEU A 571 13.18 -25.86 -3.30
C LEU A 571 12.62 -27.26 -3.06
N THR A 572 12.32 -27.58 -1.80
CA THR A 572 11.49 -28.75 -1.50
C THR A 572 10.06 -28.51 -2.02
N PRO A 573 9.25 -29.56 -2.25
CA PRO A 573 7.85 -29.39 -2.67
C PRO A 573 7.07 -28.43 -1.77
N ARG A 574 7.34 -28.47 -0.46
CA ARG A 574 6.74 -27.55 0.52
C ARG A 574 7.21 -26.11 0.31
N GLN A 575 8.52 -25.88 0.21
CA GLN A 575 9.06 -24.53 -0.02
C GLN A 575 8.55 -23.94 -1.34
N GLN A 576 8.41 -24.78 -2.36
CA GLN A 576 7.81 -24.39 -3.63
C GLN A 576 6.34 -24.01 -3.45
N PHE A 577 5.53 -24.85 -2.79
CA PHE A 577 4.12 -24.53 -2.50
C PHE A 577 3.98 -23.23 -1.72
N GLU A 578 4.80 -23.03 -0.68
CA GLU A 578 4.79 -21.80 0.12
C GLU A 578 5.12 -20.59 -0.75
N ALA A 579 6.23 -20.62 -1.50
CA ALA A 579 6.63 -19.52 -2.38
C ALA A 579 5.54 -19.17 -3.42
N GLU A 580 4.99 -20.19 -4.08
CA GLU A 580 3.93 -20.01 -5.08
C GLU A 580 2.62 -19.49 -4.45
N SER A 581 2.25 -19.96 -3.25
CA SER A 581 1.00 -19.59 -2.57
C SER A 581 0.94 -18.11 -2.15
N TYR A 582 2.11 -17.53 -1.88
CA TYR A 582 2.25 -16.12 -1.48
C TYR A 582 2.26 -15.14 -2.67
N SER A 583 2.47 -15.62 -3.91
CA SER A 583 2.39 -14.80 -5.13
C SER A 583 1.03 -14.12 -5.28
N SER A 584 1.02 -12.87 -5.76
CA SER A 584 -0.21 -12.16 -6.10
C SER A 584 -1.01 -12.88 -7.20
N PHE A 585 -0.35 -13.71 -8.01
CA PHE A 585 -0.96 -14.36 -9.16
C PHE A 585 -1.35 -15.82 -8.91
N ALA A 586 -1.09 -16.35 -7.71
CA ALA A 586 -1.33 -17.76 -7.37
C ALA A 586 -2.76 -18.26 -7.66
N ARG A 587 -3.72 -17.32 -7.66
CA ARG A 587 -5.16 -17.59 -7.85
C ARG A 587 -5.70 -17.08 -9.19
N ALA A 588 -4.82 -16.65 -10.10
CA ALA A 588 -5.23 -16.02 -11.36
C ALA A 588 -5.97 -16.98 -12.31
N GLU A 589 -5.81 -18.31 -12.15
CA GLU A 589 -6.60 -19.29 -12.92
C GLU A 589 -8.11 -19.10 -12.76
N SER A 590 -8.55 -18.62 -11.59
CA SER A 590 -9.96 -18.39 -11.29
C SER A 590 -10.59 -17.26 -12.12
N LEU A 591 -9.79 -16.44 -12.81
CA LEU A 591 -10.23 -15.27 -13.57
C LEU A 591 -10.67 -15.56 -15.02
N LEU A 592 -10.94 -16.81 -15.39
CA LEU A 592 -11.35 -17.21 -16.74
C LEU A 592 -12.44 -16.30 -17.33
N ASN A 593 -13.44 -15.94 -16.51
CA ASN A 593 -14.61 -15.15 -16.91
C ASN A 593 -14.55 -13.69 -16.46
N THR A 594 -13.40 -13.20 -15.99
CA THR A 594 -13.23 -11.84 -15.48
C THR A 594 -12.17 -11.10 -16.29
N PRO A 595 -12.55 -10.10 -17.10
CA PRO A 595 -11.60 -9.24 -17.81
C PRO A 595 -10.65 -8.51 -16.86
N VAL A 596 -9.37 -8.42 -17.24
CA VAL A 596 -8.34 -7.72 -16.46
C VAL A 596 -7.60 -6.71 -17.34
N PHE A 597 -7.47 -5.46 -16.87
CA PHE A 597 -6.68 -4.41 -17.52
C PHE A 597 -5.51 -3.96 -16.64
N ILE A 598 -4.31 -4.42 -16.99
CA ILE A 598 -3.08 -4.16 -16.23
C ILE A 598 -2.38 -2.92 -16.77
N ASN A 599 -2.03 -1.98 -15.88
CA ASN A 599 -1.26 -0.78 -16.21
C ASN A 599 0.06 -0.79 -15.43
N GLN A 600 1.20 -0.50 -16.07
CA GLN A 600 2.53 -0.58 -15.44
C GLN A 600 3.52 0.43 -16.04
N GLY A 601 4.34 1.09 -15.22
CA GLY A 601 5.47 1.91 -15.70
C GLY A 601 6.67 1.05 -16.12
N SER A 602 7.31 1.37 -17.25
CA SER A 602 8.44 0.58 -17.77
C SER A 602 9.74 0.77 -16.98
N LYS A 603 9.83 1.83 -16.16
CA LYS A 603 10.98 2.16 -15.28
C LYS A 603 10.54 2.21 -13.81
N ASP A 604 9.52 1.44 -13.44
CA ASP A 604 9.08 1.34 -12.07
C ASP A 604 10.17 0.67 -11.21
N GLU A 605 10.73 1.43 -10.27
CA GLU A 605 11.81 0.97 -9.39
C GLU A 605 11.30 0.28 -8.12
N PHE A 606 9.98 0.37 -7.83
CA PHE A 606 9.37 -0.24 -6.65
C PHE A 606 8.67 -1.55 -6.97
N VAL A 607 7.97 -1.61 -8.11
CA VAL A 607 7.31 -2.82 -8.62
C VAL A 607 7.84 -3.13 -10.01
N ASP A 608 8.76 -4.08 -10.10
CA ASP A 608 9.42 -4.41 -11.36
C ASP A 608 8.39 -4.80 -12.45
N VAL A 609 8.48 -4.13 -13.61
CA VAL A 609 7.62 -4.36 -14.78
C VAL A 609 7.56 -5.83 -15.22
N SER A 610 8.58 -6.62 -14.88
CA SER A 610 8.67 -8.05 -15.17
C SER A 610 7.55 -8.86 -14.51
N HIS A 611 7.03 -8.44 -13.36
CA HIS A 611 5.86 -9.06 -12.73
C HIS A 611 4.62 -8.94 -13.62
N ALA A 612 4.30 -7.73 -14.09
CA ALA A 612 3.19 -7.49 -15.00
C ALA A 612 3.36 -8.27 -16.31
N ARG A 613 4.56 -8.24 -16.90
CA ARG A 613 4.86 -8.97 -18.14
C ARG A 613 4.70 -10.49 -17.98
N LEU A 614 5.06 -11.06 -16.83
CA LEU A 614 4.89 -12.48 -16.53
C LEU A 614 3.41 -12.88 -16.53
N ILE A 615 2.58 -12.18 -15.76
CA ILE A 615 1.16 -12.54 -15.64
C ILE A 615 0.40 -12.29 -16.94
N VAL A 616 0.71 -11.22 -17.68
CA VAL A 616 0.12 -10.96 -19.01
C VAL A 616 0.39 -12.11 -19.96
N ARG A 617 1.65 -12.56 -20.08
CA ARG A 617 2.00 -13.71 -20.94
C ARG A 617 1.30 -14.99 -20.50
N THR A 618 1.15 -15.18 -19.19
CA THR A 618 0.51 -16.37 -18.62
C THR A 618 -0.99 -16.38 -18.96
N MET A 619 -1.70 -15.29 -18.71
CA MET A 619 -3.12 -15.15 -19.05
C MET A 619 -3.38 -15.23 -20.56
N GLN A 620 -2.51 -14.64 -21.40
CA GLN A 620 -2.60 -14.78 -22.85
C GLN A 620 -2.45 -16.23 -23.32
N ARG A 621 -1.53 -17.00 -22.73
CA ARG A 621 -1.37 -18.44 -23.02
C ARG A 621 -2.59 -19.26 -22.63
N TRP A 622 -3.27 -18.89 -21.55
CA TRP A 622 -4.53 -19.50 -21.15
C TRP A 622 -5.73 -19.05 -22.00
N GLY A 623 -5.56 -18.02 -22.85
CA GLY A 623 -6.63 -17.45 -23.67
C GLY A 623 -7.59 -16.55 -22.88
N TYR A 624 -7.16 -15.99 -21.75
CA TYR A 624 -8.00 -15.15 -20.90
C TYR A 624 -8.10 -13.73 -21.46
N ASN A 625 -9.17 -13.01 -21.09
CA ASN A 625 -9.37 -11.62 -21.49
C ASN A 625 -8.49 -10.67 -20.67
N VAL A 626 -7.25 -10.47 -21.14
CA VAL A 626 -6.28 -9.55 -20.53
C VAL A 626 -5.92 -8.42 -21.49
N ARG A 627 -6.02 -7.18 -21.00
CA ARG A 627 -5.49 -5.98 -21.62
C ARG A 627 -4.28 -5.50 -20.83
N TYR A 628 -3.27 -4.99 -21.52
CA TYR A 628 -2.04 -4.51 -20.89
C TYR A 628 -1.62 -3.17 -21.48
N TRP A 629 -1.26 -2.22 -20.61
CA TRP A 629 -0.60 -0.98 -20.99
C TRP A 629 0.69 -0.82 -20.20
N GLU A 630 1.81 -0.86 -20.92
CA GLU A 630 3.11 -0.47 -20.39
C GLU A 630 3.38 1.01 -20.72
N HIS A 631 3.57 1.86 -19.72
CA HIS A 631 3.88 3.27 -19.88
C HIS A 631 5.40 3.45 -20.01
N LEU A 632 5.85 3.67 -21.25
CA LEU A 632 7.27 3.84 -21.58
C LEU A 632 7.88 5.02 -20.82
N ASP A 633 9.09 4.79 -20.29
CA ASP A 633 9.90 5.75 -19.53
C ASP A 633 9.29 6.30 -18.24
N LYS A 634 8.15 5.74 -17.77
CA LYS A 634 7.50 6.13 -16.52
C LYS A 634 7.91 5.22 -15.36
N GLY A 635 8.12 5.84 -14.19
CA GLY A 635 8.36 5.16 -12.91
C GLY A 635 7.06 4.96 -12.11
N HIS A 636 7.17 4.91 -10.77
CA HIS A 636 6.07 4.63 -9.83
C HIS A 636 5.23 5.88 -9.46
N ASP A 637 4.90 6.71 -10.44
CA ASP A 637 4.22 8.00 -10.21
C ASP A 637 2.74 7.95 -10.67
N PHE A 638 1.80 7.80 -9.73
CA PHE A 638 0.36 7.64 -10.00
C PHE A 638 -0.21 8.78 -10.86
N ASP A 639 0.03 10.01 -10.44
CA ASP A 639 -0.55 11.21 -11.06
C ASP A 639 0.03 11.53 -12.44
N LYS A 640 1.17 10.90 -12.80
CA LYS A 640 1.90 11.18 -14.05
C LYS A 640 1.64 10.17 -15.16
N LEU A 641 0.86 9.11 -14.91
CA LEU A 641 0.53 8.13 -15.94
C LEU A 641 -0.59 8.59 -16.88
N GLY A 642 -1.47 9.49 -16.43
CA GLY A 642 -2.46 10.16 -17.29
C GLY A 642 -3.48 9.24 -17.98
N HIS A 643 -3.78 8.07 -17.42
CA HIS A 643 -4.58 7.00 -18.05
C HIS A 643 -5.82 6.58 -17.23
N GLU A 644 -6.06 7.23 -16.09
CA GLU A 644 -7.18 6.89 -15.21
C GLU A 644 -8.52 6.95 -15.94
N GLN A 645 -8.68 7.92 -16.83
CA GLN A 645 -9.87 8.09 -17.65
C GLN A 645 -10.08 6.87 -18.57
N GLU A 646 -9.05 6.44 -19.30
CA GLU A 646 -9.11 5.31 -20.22
C GLU A 646 -9.37 3.99 -19.50
N THR A 647 -8.75 3.80 -18.33
CA THR A 647 -9.00 2.64 -17.48
C THR A 647 -10.45 2.61 -17.02
N LEU A 648 -10.97 3.75 -16.52
CA LEU A 648 -12.35 3.85 -16.05
C LEU A 648 -13.37 3.66 -17.17
N GLU A 649 -13.14 4.28 -18.33
CA GLU A 649 -13.97 4.11 -19.52
C GLU A 649 -14.00 2.66 -19.99
N TRP A 650 -12.87 1.95 -19.91
CA TRP A 650 -12.81 0.52 -20.23
C TRP A 650 -13.56 -0.33 -19.20
N LEU A 651 -13.42 -0.05 -17.90
CA LEU A 651 -14.16 -0.74 -16.84
C LEU A 651 -15.67 -0.62 -17.07
N LEU A 652 -16.17 0.59 -17.34
CA LEU A 652 -17.60 0.86 -17.53
C LEU A 652 -18.25 0.16 -18.73
N GLN A 653 -17.44 -0.34 -19.68
CA GLN A 653 -17.88 -1.15 -20.82
C GLN A 653 -18.07 -2.63 -20.45
N GLN A 654 -17.51 -3.08 -19.33
CA GLN A 654 -17.58 -4.48 -18.91
C GLN A 654 -18.89 -4.75 -18.17
N ARG A 655 -19.37 -5.99 -18.29
CA ARG A 655 -20.50 -6.48 -17.50
C ARG A 655 -20.17 -7.90 -17.05
N ARG A 656 -20.47 -8.19 -15.79
CA ARG A 656 -20.20 -9.48 -15.18
C ARG A 656 -20.98 -10.59 -15.89
N THR A 657 -20.30 -11.70 -16.15
CA THR A 657 -20.98 -12.94 -16.56
C THR A 657 -21.31 -13.73 -15.29
N ALA A 658 -22.54 -13.59 -14.78
CA ALA A 658 -22.93 -14.19 -13.50
C ALA A 658 -22.88 -15.73 -13.53
N ASN A 659 -23.45 -16.34 -14.58
CA ASN A 659 -23.54 -17.80 -14.77
C ASN A 659 -22.76 -18.24 -16.02
N PRO A 660 -21.42 -18.22 -16.00
CA PRO A 660 -20.63 -18.67 -17.14
C PRO A 660 -20.77 -20.19 -17.31
N ARG A 661 -20.74 -20.67 -18.56
CA ARG A 661 -20.84 -22.11 -18.86
C ARG A 661 -19.62 -22.91 -18.39
N HIS A 662 -18.46 -22.28 -18.34
CA HIS A 662 -17.16 -22.87 -17.99
C HIS A 662 -16.52 -22.07 -16.86
N VAL A 663 -16.06 -22.76 -15.82
CA VAL A 663 -15.45 -22.18 -14.63
C VAL A 663 -14.14 -22.89 -14.34
N ARG A 664 -13.11 -22.14 -13.99
CA ARG A 664 -11.87 -22.66 -13.46
C ARG A 664 -11.61 -22.11 -12.07
N ILE A 665 -10.94 -22.89 -11.23
CA ILE A 665 -10.47 -22.50 -9.90
C ILE A 665 -9.02 -22.95 -9.79
N GLY A 666 -8.14 -22.03 -9.39
CA GLY A 666 -6.81 -22.33 -8.86
C GLY A 666 -6.66 -21.66 -7.50
N ALA A 667 -6.45 -22.43 -6.44
CA ALA A 667 -6.35 -21.86 -5.09
C ALA A 667 -5.42 -22.68 -4.17
N PRO A 668 -4.51 -22.03 -3.42
CA PRO A 668 -3.70 -22.71 -2.40
C PRO A 668 -4.45 -22.89 -1.07
N GLU A 669 -5.56 -22.17 -0.86
CA GLU A 669 -6.30 -22.11 0.41
C GLU A 669 -7.75 -22.50 0.18
N LEU A 670 -8.29 -23.37 1.05
CA LEU A 670 -9.66 -23.88 0.94
C LEU A 670 -10.71 -22.75 1.03
N ARG A 671 -10.50 -21.76 1.92
CA ARG A 671 -11.40 -20.62 2.15
C ARG A 671 -11.78 -19.85 0.87
N VAL A 672 -10.87 -19.82 -0.11
CA VAL A 672 -11.02 -19.04 -1.35
C VAL A 672 -11.09 -19.90 -2.61
N ALA A 673 -11.25 -21.22 -2.45
CA ALA A 673 -11.39 -22.17 -3.55
C ALA A 673 -12.83 -22.15 -4.10
N ALA A 674 -13.26 -20.99 -4.61
CA ALA A 674 -14.57 -20.79 -5.18
C ALA A 674 -14.51 -19.82 -6.37
N ALA A 675 -15.33 -20.07 -7.39
CA ALA A 675 -15.56 -19.15 -8.48
C ALA A 675 -16.97 -19.37 -9.06
N HIS A 676 -17.72 -18.29 -9.26
CA HIS A 676 -19.09 -18.33 -9.80
C HIS A 676 -19.99 -19.36 -9.11
N TRP A 677 -20.35 -20.45 -9.80
CA TRP A 677 -21.26 -21.50 -9.32
C TRP A 677 -20.52 -22.74 -8.78
N VAL A 678 -19.21 -22.69 -8.59
CA VAL A 678 -18.39 -23.81 -8.09
C VAL A 678 -17.71 -23.40 -6.80
N ARG A 679 -17.83 -24.23 -5.76
CA ARG A 679 -17.12 -24.10 -4.49
C ARG A 679 -16.53 -25.43 -4.07
N VAL A 680 -15.28 -25.41 -3.63
CA VAL A 680 -14.63 -26.56 -3.00
C VAL A 680 -14.87 -26.51 -1.50
N GLU A 681 -15.44 -27.58 -0.95
CA GLU A 681 -15.82 -27.69 0.46
C GLU A 681 -14.75 -28.42 1.29
N ASN A 682 -13.93 -29.26 0.66
CA ASN A 682 -12.84 -29.96 1.33
C ASN A 682 -11.71 -30.32 0.35
N ARG A 683 -10.49 -30.46 0.85
CA ARG A 683 -9.27 -30.78 0.08
C ARG A 683 -8.47 -31.92 0.72
N LYS A 684 -7.70 -32.64 -0.08
CA LYS A 684 -6.92 -33.81 0.37
C LYS A 684 -5.63 -33.43 1.08
N ASP A 685 -4.82 -32.61 0.44
CA ASP A 685 -3.47 -32.22 0.88
C ASP A 685 -3.43 -30.70 1.12
N PRO A 686 -3.10 -30.23 2.34
CA PRO A 686 -2.99 -28.81 2.63
C PRO A 686 -1.77 -28.13 1.98
N LEU A 687 -0.80 -28.89 1.46
CA LEU A 687 0.42 -28.42 0.81
C LEU A 687 0.39 -28.57 -0.72
N ALA A 688 -0.80 -28.74 -1.30
CA ALA A 688 -1.00 -28.77 -2.74
C ALA A 688 -2.08 -27.78 -3.18
N PHE A 689 -1.93 -27.23 -4.39
CA PHE A 689 -2.96 -26.40 -4.98
C PHE A 689 -4.23 -27.20 -5.26
N ILE A 690 -5.37 -26.52 -5.12
CA ILE A 690 -6.66 -27.01 -5.57
C ILE A 690 -6.86 -26.49 -6.98
N TYR A 691 -7.09 -27.41 -7.92
CA TYR A 691 -7.49 -27.09 -9.28
C TYR A 691 -8.86 -27.67 -9.57
N VAL A 692 -9.74 -26.87 -10.17
CA VAL A 692 -11.04 -27.32 -10.67
C VAL A 692 -11.27 -26.73 -12.05
N ASP A 693 -11.69 -27.55 -13.00
CA ASP A 693 -12.20 -27.17 -14.31
C ASP A 693 -13.61 -27.78 -14.45
N ALA A 694 -14.63 -26.93 -14.43
CA ALA A 694 -16.03 -27.33 -14.42
C ALA A 694 -16.80 -26.69 -15.59
N GLU A 695 -17.51 -27.50 -16.37
CA GLU A 695 -18.22 -27.06 -17.56
C GLU A 695 -19.60 -27.71 -17.66
N VAL A 696 -20.63 -26.92 -17.99
CA VAL A 696 -21.95 -27.42 -18.35
C VAL A 696 -21.94 -27.87 -19.82
N ILE A 697 -21.70 -29.15 -20.07
CA ILE A 697 -21.40 -29.66 -21.41
C ILE A 697 -22.66 -30.01 -22.23
N ALA A 698 -23.80 -30.23 -21.56
CA ALA A 698 -25.13 -30.40 -22.16
C ALA A 698 -26.21 -29.98 -21.13
N PRO A 699 -27.49 -29.84 -21.52
CA PRO A 699 -28.56 -29.55 -20.56
C PRO A 699 -28.54 -30.52 -19.38
N ASN A 700 -28.50 -29.97 -18.16
CA ASN A 700 -28.43 -30.74 -16.91
C ASN A 700 -27.24 -31.73 -16.82
N PHE A 701 -26.19 -31.53 -17.62
CA PHE A 701 -24.98 -32.36 -17.57
C PHE A 701 -23.73 -31.50 -17.38
N ILE A 702 -23.11 -31.67 -16.21
CA ILE A 702 -21.89 -30.96 -15.79
C ILE A 702 -20.71 -31.94 -15.82
N ARG A 703 -19.58 -31.50 -16.37
CA ARG A 703 -18.29 -32.18 -16.24
C ARG A 703 -17.44 -31.40 -15.24
N VAL A 704 -16.78 -32.10 -14.33
CA VAL A 704 -15.83 -31.53 -13.39
C VAL A 704 -14.54 -32.35 -13.45
N ASN A 705 -13.43 -31.69 -13.76
CA ASN A 705 -12.09 -32.24 -13.56
C ASN A 705 -11.45 -31.48 -12.40
N SER A 706 -10.89 -32.19 -11.43
CA SER A 706 -10.25 -31.54 -10.29
C SER A 706 -9.06 -32.30 -9.76
N GLU A 707 -8.11 -31.52 -9.24
CA GLU A 707 -6.99 -32.00 -8.44
C GLU A 707 -7.14 -31.48 -7.01
N ASN A 708 -6.82 -32.33 -6.04
CA ASN A 708 -6.84 -32.02 -4.61
C ASN A 708 -8.22 -31.62 -4.01
N ALA A 709 -9.33 -31.73 -4.75
CA ALA A 709 -10.68 -31.52 -4.21
C ALA A 709 -11.31 -32.84 -3.73
N LEU A 710 -11.87 -32.85 -2.51
CA LEU A 710 -12.55 -34.00 -1.91
C LEU A 710 -14.07 -33.82 -1.80
N ALA A 711 -14.53 -32.58 -1.72
CA ALA A 711 -15.95 -32.25 -1.68
C ALA A 711 -16.21 -30.94 -2.43
N LEU A 712 -17.35 -30.86 -3.11
CA LEU A 712 -17.76 -29.74 -3.95
C LEU A 712 -19.22 -29.36 -3.67
N THR A 713 -19.51 -28.06 -3.74
CA THR A 713 -20.86 -27.55 -3.92
C THR A 713 -20.94 -26.87 -5.29
N LEU A 714 -21.91 -27.30 -6.10
CA LEU A 714 -22.25 -26.70 -7.38
C LEU A 714 -23.59 -25.96 -7.25
N SER A 715 -23.66 -24.71 -7.72
CA SER A 715 -24.87 -23.89 -7.69
C SER A 715 -25.16 -23.23 -9.04
N PRO A 716 -25.27 -24.01 -10.13
CA PRO A 716 -25.47 -23.47 -11.48
C PRO A 716 -26.78 -22.68 -11.58
N GLY A 717 -26.76 -21.56 -12.32
CA GLY A 717 -27.95 -20.77 -12.59
C GLY A 717 -29.01 -21.55 -13.39
N GLY A 718 -30.28 -21.14 -13.26
CA GLY A 718 -31.41 -21.77 -13.97
C GLY A 718 -31.37 -21.58 -15.50
N ASP A 719 -30.51 -20.69 -15.98
CA ASP A 719 -30.16 -20.49 -17.39
C ASP A 719 -29.15 -21.53 -17.91
N LEU A 720 -28.38 -22.17 -17.02
CA LEU A 720 -27.44 -23.24 -17.36
C LEU A 720 -28.08 -24.64 -17.20
N VAL A 721 -28.93 -24.83 -16.20
CA VAL A 721 -29.60 -26.11 -15.92
C VAL A 721 -31.07 -25.91 -15.57
N ASP A 722 -31.93 -26.85 -15.95
CA ASP A 722 -33.33 -26.85 -15.51
C ASP A 722 -33.41 -27.39 -14.07
N PRO A 723 -33.77 -26.56 -13.07
CA PRO A 723 -33.79 -26.98 -11.66
C PRO A 723 -34.89 -28.02 -11.37
N SER A 724 -35.87 -28.22 -12.27
CA SER A 724 -36.91 -29.23 -12.12
C SER A 724 -36.45 -30.65 -12.46
N GLN A 725 -35.36 -30.76 -13.24
CA GLN A 725 -34.80 -32.02 -13.70
C GLN A 725 -33.58 -32.43 -12.86
N PRO A 726 -33.30 -33.74 -12.73
CA PRO A 726 -32.04 -34.21 -12.17
C PRO A 726 -30.84 -33.66 -12.94
N VAL A 727 -29.75 -33.35 -12.22
CA VAL A 727 -28.46 -32.97 -12.79
C VAL A 727 -27.54 -34.19 -12.76
N ARG A 728 -26.95 -34.50 -13.91
CA ARG A 728 -25.88 -35.48 -14.04
C ARG A 728 -24.54 -34.77 -13.90
N VAL A 729 -23.63 -35.35 -13.10
CA VAL A 729 -22.27 -34.84 -12.95
C VAL A 729 -21.26 -35.92 -13.29
N ASP A 730 -20.36 -35.64 -14.22
CA ASP A 730 -19.18 -36.46 -14.44
C ASP A 730 -17.98 -35.80 -13.75
N TRP A 731 -17.62 -36.33 -12.59
CA TRP A 731 -16.48 -35.82 -11.81
C TRP A 731 -15.30 -36.77 -11.97
N ASN A 732 -14.21 -36.31 -12.59
CA ASN A 732 -12.99 -37.08 -12.85
C ASN A 732 -13.23 -38.42 -13.59
N GLY A 733 -14.29 -38.51 -14.39
CA GLY A 733 -14.67 -39.72 -15.14
C GLY A 733 -15.49 -40.75 -14.34
N TYR A 734 -15.81 -40.48 -13.07
CA TYR A 734 -16.50 -41.44 -12.20
C TYR A 734 -18.02 -41.52 -12.44
N GLY A 735 -18.65 -40.56 -13.11
CA GLY A 735 -20.11 -40.52 -13.32
C GLY A 735 -20.91 -40.57 -12.00
N MET A 736 -21.06 -39.42 -11.34
CA MET A 736 -21.80 -39.29 -10.08
C MET A 736 -23.28 -39.66 -10.24
N PRO A 737 -23.96 -40.14 -9.18
CA PRO A 737 -25.40 -40.37 -9.19
C PRO A 737 -26.18 -39.10 -9.60
N GLU A 738 -27.21 -39.27 -10.41
CA GLU A 738 -28.10 -38.17 -10.75
C GLU A 738 -28.84 -37.68 -9.50
N ALA A 739 -28.86 -36.37 -9.31
CA ALA A 739 -29.48 -35.75 -8.15
C ALA A 739 -30.17 -34.45 -8.53
N LYS A 740 -31.27 -34.14 -7.85
CA LYS A 740 -31.94 -32.84 -8.00
C LYS A 740 -31.20 -31.78 -7.20
N LEU A 741 -31.26 -30.55 -7.67
CA LEU A 741 -30.80 -29.40 -6.89
C LEU A 741 -31.68 -29.22 -5.65
N VAL A 742 -31.05 -29.00 -4.50
CA VAL A 742 -31.71 -28.60 -3.25
C VAL A 742 -31.34 -27.14 -3.00
N ASP A 743 -32.33 -26.25 -2.96
CA ASP A 743 -32.13 -24.80 -2.87
C ASP A 743 -31.14 -24.25 -3.92
N GLY A 744 -31.22 -24.79 -5.14
CA GLY A 744 -30.36 -24.43 -6.27
C GLY A 744 -28.94 -25.00 -6.19
N LYS A 745 -28.65 -25.90 -5.24
CA LYS A 745 -27.31 -26.44 -4.99
C LYS A 745 -27.27 -27.96 -5.13
N LEU A 746 -26.09 -28.46 -5.47
CA LEU A 746 -25.73 -29.88 -5.46
C LEU A 746 -24.41 -30.03 -4.72
N THR A 747 -24.41 -30.78 -3.62
CA THR A 747 -23.21 -31.10 -2.86
C THR A 747 -22.75 -32.52 -3.18
N LEU A 748 -21.47 -32.68 -3.48
CA LEU A 748 -20.86 -33.92 -3.96
C LEU A 748 -19.61 -34.22 -3.15
N ASN A 749 -19.38 -35.49 -2.83
CA ASN A 749 -18.12 -36.00 -2.28
C ASN A 749 -17.42 -36.86 -3.32
N ALA A 750 -16.09 -36.84 -3.33
CA ALA A 750 -15.30 -37.78 -4.10
C ALA A 750 -15.63 -39.22 -3.66
N PRO A 751 -15.63 -40.21 -4.57
CA PRO A 751 -16.08 -41.58 -4.25
C PRO A 751 -15.36 -42.25 -3.07
N ASP A 752 -14.10 -41.91 -2.84
CA ASP A 752 -13.22 -42.42 -1.79
C ASP A 752 -13.16 -41.52 -0.54
N TYR A 753 -13.87 -40.40 -0.55
CA TYR A 753 -13.91 -39.47 0.58
C TYR A 753 -15.06 -39.78 1.53
N VAL A 754 -14.71 -40.05 2.79
CA VAL A 754 -15.65 -40.13 3.90
C VAL A 754 -15.34 -38.98 4.86
N PRO A 755 -16.24 -37.99 5.02
CA PRO A 755 -16.01 -36.90 5.97
C PRO A 755 -16.00 -37.43 7.40
N GLY A 756 -15.04 -36.98 8.18
CA GLY A 756 -15.00 -37.23 9.62
C GLY A 756 -16.11 -36.50 10.37
N PRO A 757 -16.19 -36.62 11.70
CA PRO A 757 -17.21 -35.95 12.51
C PRO A 757 -17.15 -34.42 12.44
N ARG A 758 -15.94 -33.86 12.23
CA ARG A 758 -15.68 -32.43 12.08
C ARG A 758 -14.58 -32.25 11.02
N PRO A 759 -14.89 -32.36 9.73
CA PRO A 759 -13.89 -32.19 8.68
C PRO A 759 -13.43 -30.73 8.62
N LYS A 760 -12.28 -30.47 8.00
CA LYS A 760 -11.92 -29.10 7.60
C LYS A 760 -12.99 -28.54 6.66
N THR A 761 -13.33 -27.28 6.83
CA THR A 761 -14.28 -26.55 5.97
C THR A 761 -13.62 -25.27 5.46
N PRO A 762 -14.17 -24.61 4.43
CA PRO A 762 -13.63 -23.32 3.97
C PRO A 762 -13.59 -22.27 5.09
N GLU A 763 -14.54 -22.31 6.04
CA GLU A 763 -14.60 -21.42 7.19
C GLU A 763 -13.62 -21.81 8.30
N LEU A 764 -13.37 -23.12 8.49
CA LEU A 764 -12.49 -23.70 9.50
C LEU A 764 -11.47 -24.68 8.90
N ALA A 765 -10.47 -24.14 8.18
CA ALA A 765 -9.42 -24.94 7.55
C ALA A 765 -8.07 -24.88 8.28
N GLY A 766 -7.89 -23.93 9.21
CA GLY A 766 -6.58 -23.43 9.60
C GLY A 766 -5.94 -22.58 8.46
N PRO A 767 -4.71 -22.08 8.62
CA PRO A 767 -3.74 -22.41 9.68
C PRO A 767 -3.88 -21.52 10.93
N LEU A 768 -2.87 -21.52 11.83
CA LEU A 768 -2.85 -20.76 13.09
C LEU A 768 -3.36 -19.31 12.95
N ARG A 769 -2.94 -18.60 11.89
CA ARG A 769 -3.36 -17.20 11.65
C ARG A 769 -4.87 -17.02 11.45
N ASP A 770 -5.60 -18.05 11.07
CA ASP A 770 -7.04 -17.94 10.78
C ASP A 770 -7.87 -17.63 12.03
N VAL A 771 -7.34 -17.90 13.24
CA VAL A 771 -7.99 -17.49 14.49
C VAL A 771 -8.25 -15.98 14.51
N PHE A 772 -7.33 -15.18 13.98
CA PHE A 772 -7.37 -13.71 13.93
C PHE A 772 -8.26 -13.17 12.80
N THR A 773 -8.97 -14.02 12.07
CA THR A 773 -9.98 -13.62 11.08
C THR A 773 -11.42 -13.79 11.62
N THR A 774 -11.54 -14.32 12.84
CA THR A 774 -12.81 -14.53 13.55
C THR A 774 -12.84 -13.71 14.83
N PRO A 775 -14.02 -13.40 15.41
CA PRO A 775 -14.09 -12.79 16.74
C PRO A 775 -13.29 -13.60 17.76
N PHE A 776 -12.19 -13.04 18.30
CA PHE A 776 -11.29 -13.77 19.20
C PHE A 776 -11.10 -13.12 20.58
N ALA A 777 -10.66 -13.90 21.56
CA ALA A 777 -10.31 -13.42 22.90
C ALA A 777 -8.98 -14.03 23.36
N LEU A 778 -8.12 -13.21 23.95
CA LEU A 778 -6.92 -13.67 24.65
C LEU A 778 -7.33 -14.13 26.06
N VAL A 779 -7.00 -15.36 26.42
CA VAL A 779 -7.30 -15.93 27.73
C VAL A 779 -5.99 -16.26 28.43
N VAL A 780 -5.64 -15.44 29.42
CA VAL A 780 -4.37 -15.49 30.14
C VAL A 780 -4.47 -16.51 31.28
N GLY A 781 -3.55 -17.48 31.29
CA GLY A 781 -3.44 -18.45 32.37
C GLY A 781 -2.93 -17.83 33.66
N THR A 782 -3.59 -18.11 34.78
CA THR A 782 -3.23 -17.58 36.11
C THR A 782 -3.06 -18.62 37.20
N THR A 783 -3.28 -19.91 36.90
CA THR A 783 -3.41 -20.97 37.93
C THR A 783 -2.13 -21.72 38.27
N SER A 784 -1.03 -21.50 37.54
CA SER A 784 0.23 -22.21 37.81
C SER A 784 0.75 -21.89 39.21
N ASP A 785 1.36 -22.87 39.89
CA ASP A 785 2.04 -22.62 41.18
C ASP A 785 3.37 -21.86 40.99
N ASP A 786 4.00 -21.97 39.82
CA ASP A 786 5.26 -21.26 39.51
C ASP A 786 4.99 -19.77 39.18
N PRO A 787 5.47 -18.82 40.00
CA PRO A 787 5.31 -17.40 39.72
C PRO A 787 5.97 -16.96 38.42
N ARG A 788 7.07 -17.60 37.97
CA ARG A 788 7.71 -17.29 36.70
C ARG A 788 6.80 -17.65 35.54
N MET A 789 6.18 -18.83 35.59
CA MET A 789 5.23 -19.27 34.57
C MET A 789 4.04 -18.31 34.45
N ARG A 790 3.45 -17.88 35.57
CA ARG A 790 2.34 -16.90 35.56
C ARG A 790 2.77 -15.57 34.93
N ALA A 791 3.91 -15.03 35.34
CA ALA A 791 4.43 -13.78 34.78
C ALA A 791 4.75 -13.87 33.28
N PHE A 792 5.24 -15.02 32.79
CA PHE A 792 5.51 -15.21 31.37
C PHE A 792 4.24 -15.42 30.54
N CYS A 793 3.19 -16.04 31.09
CA CYS A 793 1.87 -16.06 30.46
C CYS A 793 1.31 -14.64 30.29
N GLU A 794 1.35 -13.84 31.35
CA GLU A 794 0.88 -12.46 31.33
C GLU A 794 1.69 -11.59 30.35
N ARG A 795 3.03 -11.75 30.33
CA ARG A 795 3.90 -11.06 29.37
C ARG A 795 3.52 -11.39 27.93
N ARG A 796 3.32 -12.67 27.61
CA ARG A 796 2.97 -13.11 26.25
C ARG A 796 1.63 -12.51 25.81
N ALA A 797 0.63 -12.55 26.68
CA ALA A 797 -0.68 -11.96 26.41
C ALA A 797 -0.60 -10.45 26.21
N THR A 798 0.09 -9.75 27.12
CA THR A 798 0.27 -8.30 27.08
C THR A 798 0.97 -7.88 25.81
N ARG A 799 2.04 -8.59 25.42
CA ARG A 799 2.78 -8.32 24.20
C ARG A 799 1.92 -8.47 22.95
N LEU A 800 1.19 -9.57 22.81
CA LEU A 800 0.28 -9.78 21.67
C LEU A 800 -0.80 -8.69 21.62
N ALA A 801 -1.35 -8.31 22.78
CA ALA A 801 -2.34 -7.24 22.86
C ALA A 801 -1.77 -5.85 22.51
N ASP A 802 -0.54 -5.55 22.94
CA ASP A 802 0.15 -4.29 22.63
C ASP A 802 0.54 -4.21 21.15
N GLU A 803 1.02 -5.31 20.56
CA GLU A 803 1.33 -5.40 19.13
C GLU A 803 0.05 -5.26 18.28
N TRP A 804 -1.05 -5.90 18.69
CA TRP A 804 -2.34 -5.74 18.02
C TRP A 804 -2.88 -4.30 18.16
N ASP A 805 -2.77 -3.68 19.33
CA ASP A 805 -3.17 -2.28 19.54
C ASP A 805 -2.31 -1.31 18.71
N ALA A 806 -1.00 -1.58 18.56
CA ALA A 806 -0.12 -0.80 17.71
C ALA A 806 -0.50 -0.91 16.22
N LEU A 807 -0.87 -2.10 15.76
CA LEU A 807 -1.21 -2.37 14.35
C LEU A 807 -2.66 -2.02 13.98
N GLN A 808 -3.61 -2.16 14.91
CA GLN A 808 -5.05 -2.01 14.66
C GLN A 808 -5.66 -0.79 15.37
N HIS A 809 -4.87 -0.09 16.20
CA HIS A 809 -5.33 1.03 17.04
C HIS A 809 -6.53 0.65 17.93
N CYS A 810 -6.60 -0.62 18.32
CA CYS A 810 -7.64 -1.16 19.17
C CYS A 810 -7.11 -2.38 19.92
N ARG A 811 -6.95 -2.26 21.25
CA ARG A 811 -6.56 -3.39 22.09
C ARG A 811 -7.58 -4.54 21.99
N PRO A 812 -7.15 -5.79 21.75
CA PRO A 812 -8.06 -6.92 21.64
C PRO A 812 -8.66 -7.28 23.00
N ARG A 813 -9.73 -8.08 22.96
CA ARG A 813 -10.36 -8.66 24.16
C ARG A 813 -9.36 -9.53 24.92
N CYS A 814 -9.15 -9.22 26.19
CA CYS A 814 -8.26 -9.95 27.08
C CYS A 814 -9.00 -10.30 28.37
N PHE A 815 -8.95 -11.57 28.76
CA PHE A 815 -9.53 -12.07 30.00
C PHE A 815 -8.49 -12.90 30.76
N LYS A 816 -8.57 -12.91 32.09
CA LYS A 816 -7.98 -14.00 32.85
C LYS A 816 -8.86 -15.24 32.70
N ASP A 817 -8.23 -16.40 32.65
CA ASP A 817 -8.88 -17.71 32.63
C ASP A 817 -9.91 -17.91 33.75
N THR A 818 -9.71 -17.29 34.92
CA THR A 818 -10.66 -17.35 36.05
C THR A 818 -11.77 -16.30 36.01
N GLU A 819 -11.71 -15.34 35.08
CA GLU A 819 -12.64 -14.20 35.00
C GLU A 819 -13.57 -14.28 33.77
N ILE A 820 -13.21 -15.05 32.74
CA ILE A 820 -14.02 -15.23 31.53
C ILE A 820 -15.27 -16.07 31.81
N SER A 821 -16.42 -15.63 31.28
CA SER A 821 -17.70 -16.34 31.41
C SER A 821 -17.88 -17.46 30.38
N ASP A 822 -18.81 -18.39 30.62
CA ASP A 822 -19.13 -19.46 29.68
C ASP A 822 -19.71 -18.93 28.36
N ASP A 823 -20.48 -17.85 28.42
CA ASP A 823 -21.03 -17.18 27.23
C ASP A 823 -19.91 -16.59 26.37
N GLU A 824 -18.89 -15.96 26.98
CA GLU A 824 -17.73 -15.43 26.27
C GLU A 824 -16.87 -16.54 25.66
N VAL A 825 -16.66 -17.64 26.39
CA VAL A 825 -15.97 -18.83 25.90
C VAL A 825 -16.66 -19.38 24.65
N GLN A 826 -17.99 -19.48 24.65
CA GLN A 826 -18.72 -19.97 23.47
C GLN A 826 -18.76 -18.97 22.32
N ARG A 827 -18.71 -17.67 22.61
CA ARG A 827 -18.87 -16.62 21.60
C ARG A 827 -17.63 -16.42 20.72
N TYR A 828 -16.44 -16.57 21.30
CA TYR A 828 -15.19 -16.21 20.66
C TYR A 828 -14.35 -17.41 20.28
N SER A 829 -13.51 -17.25 19.26
CA SER A 829 -12.31 -18.05 19.14
C SER A 829 -11.37 -17.72 20.29
N LEU A 830 -10.71 -18.73 20.86
CA LEU A 830 -9.93 -18.56 22.08
C LEU A 830 -8.44 -18.69 21.79
N VAL A 831 -7.67 -17.67 22.16
CA VAL A 831 -6.21 -17.74 22.23
C VAL A 831 -5.84 -18.04 23.68
N LEU A 832 -5.64 -19.32 23.98
CA LEU A 832 -5.36 -19.82 25.31
C LEU A 832 -3.86 -19.76 25.57
N ILE A 833 -3.44 -18.97 26.55
CA ILE A 833 -2.05 -18.85 26.96
C ILE A 833 -1.88 -19.62 28.27
N GLY A 834 -1.08 -20.68 28.23
CA GLY A 834 -0.88 -21.62 29.31
C GLY A 834 -1.49 -23.01 29.05
N GLY A 835 -0.79 -24.05 29.52
CA GLY A 835 -1.27 -25.42 29.53
C GLY A 835 -2.33 -25.68 30.60
N PRO A 836 -2.72 -26.95 30.84
CA PRO A 836 -3.80 -27.29 31.78
C PRO A 836 -3.50 -26.98 33.25
N ASN A 837 -2.23 -26.78 33.62
CA ASN A 837 -1.87 -26.37 34.99
C ASN A 837 -1.85 -24.85 35.12
N GLU A 838 -1.58 -24.15 34.01
CA GLU A 838 -1.43 -22.70 33.95
C GLU A 838 -2.74 -21.98 33.67
N ASN A 839 -3.66 -22.61 32.94
CA ASN A 839 -4.89 -21.99 32.44
C ASN A 839 -6.13 -22.88 32.71
N ALA A 840 -7.06 -22.39 33.52
CA ALA A 840 -8.28 -23.10 33.90
C ALA A 840 -9.19 -23.44 32.72
N VAL A 841 -9.25 -22.57 31.70
CA VAL A 841 -10.03 -22.81 30.49
C VAL A 841 -9.36 -23.88 29.62
N THR A 842 -8.03 -23.84 29.48
CA THR A 842 -7.27 -24.92 28.82
C THR A 842 -7.56 -26.25 29.49
N LYS A 843 -7.48 -26.34 30.82
CA LYS A 843 -7.76 -27.56 31.58
C LYS A 843 -9.14 -28.13 31.28
N ARG A 844 -10.15 -27.26 31.23
CA ARG A 844 -11.54 -27.65 30.95
C ARG A 844 -11.73 -28.17 29.52
N LEU A 845 -11.07 -27.54 28.54
CA LEU A 845 -11.22 -27.91 27.13
C LEU A 845 -10.32 -29.08 26.71
N LEU A 846 -9.25 -29.38 27.46
CA LEU A 846 -8.22 -30.36 27.08
C LEU A 846 -8.80 -31.75 26.77
N GLU A 847 -9.81 -32.20 27.53
CA GLU A 847 -10.45 -33.51 27.31
C GLU A 847 -11.14 -33.64 25.93
N LEU A 848 -11.43 -32.52 25.28
CA LEU A 848 -12.11 -32.43 23.99
C LEU A 848 -11.17 -32.03 22.84
N LEU A 849 -9.90 -31.76 23.14
CA LEU A 849 -8.85 -31.41 22.17
C LEU A 849 -7.98 -32.64 21.88
N PRO A 850 -7.34 -32.71 20.70
CA PRO A 850 -6.50 -33.86 20.35
C PRO A 850 -5.12 -33.80 21.02
N VAL A 851 -4.95 -33.11 22.16
CA VAL A 851 -3.62 -32.86 22.75
C VAL A 851 -3.59 -33.19 24.24
N ARG A 852 -2.49 -33.79 24.70
CA ARG A 852 -2.20 -34.05 26.12
C ARG A 852 -0.76 -33.66 26.44
N PHE A 853 -0.52 -33.28 27.69
CA PHE A 853 0.79 -32.81 28.17
C PHE A 853 1.28 -33.73 29.29
N GLU A 854 2.45 -34.34 29.11
CA GLU A 854 3.06 -35.25 30.08
C GLU A 854 4.56 -34.93 30.23
N GLY A 855 4.91 -34.08 31.19
CA GLY A 855 6.30 -33.66 31.41
C GLY A 855 6.89 -32.96 30.18
N ASN A 856 7.95 -33.54 29.60
CA ASN A 856 8.62 -33.03 28.40
C ASN A 856 8.07 -33.61 27.08
N THR A 857 6.94 -34.31 27.13
CA THR A 857 6.31 -34.93 25.97
C THR A 857 4.92 -34.35 25.77
N ILE A 858 4.57 -34.08 24.52
CA ILE A 858 3.23 -33.67 24.10
C ILE A 858 2.67 -34.79 23.23
N GLU A 859 1.52 -35.34 23.62
CA GLU A 859 0.80 -36.31 22.80
C GLU A 859 -0.21 -35.56 21.94
N LEU A 860 -0.12 -35.73 20.61
CA LEU A 860 -1.02 -35.13 19.62
C LEU A 860 -1.73 -36.23 18.83
N ASP A 861 -3.05 -36.34 18.99
CA ASP A 861 -3.92 -37.36 18.41
C ASP A 861 -3.41 -38.80 18.63
N GLY A 862 -2.87 -39.09 19.82
CA GLY A 862 -2.29 -40.39 20.17
C GLY A 862 -0.79 -40.55 19.83
N HIS A 863 -0.16 -39.54 19.23
CA HIS A 863 1.25 -39.57 18.84
C HIS A 863 2.11 -38.75 19.80
N ALA A 864 3.09 -39.39 20.45
CA ALA A 864 4.02 -38.72 21.35
C ALA A 864 5.07 -37.90 20.57
N LEU A 865 5.26 -36.65 20.96
CA LEU A 865 6.21 -35.70 20.40
C LEU A 865 7.12 -35.16 21.51
N ASP A 866 8.44 -35.36 21.37
CA ASP A 866 9.42 -34.87 22.33
C ASP A 866 9.54 -33.35 22.27
N CYS A 867 9.26 -32.70 23.40
CA CYS A 867 9.20 -31.26 23.57
C CYS A 867 9.93 -30.80 24.85
N PRO A 868 11.23 -31.12 25.02
CA PRO A 868 11.97 -30.69 26.21
C PRO A 868 12.13 -29.17 26.22
N GLU A 869 11.70 -28.53 27.32
CA GLU A 869 11.76 -27.07 27.50
C GLU A 869 11.32 -26.29 26.25
N ALA A 870 10.12 -26.61 25.77
CA ALA A 870 9.59 -26.12 24.52
C ALA A 870 8.24 -25.45 24.69
N LEU A 871 8.00 -24.41 23.87
CA LEU A 871 6.67 -23.87 23.64
C LEU A 871 6.04 -24.64 22.48
N PHE A 872 4.81 -25.06 22.66
CA PHE A 872 3.96 -25.71 21.67
C PHE A 872 2.76 -24.82 21.35
N GLN A 873 2.50 -24.64 20.05
CA GLN A 873 1.31 -23.96 19.57
C GLN A 873 0.50 -24.85 18.62
N MET A 874 -0.82 -24.75 18.70
CA MET A 874 -1.76 -25.50 17.85
C MET A 874 -3.06 -24.71 17.66
N VAL A 875 -3.62 -24.74 16.45
CA VAL A 875 -5.01 -24.35 16.18
C VAL A 875 -5.88 -25.57 15.95
N TYR A 876 -7.11 -25.54 16.48
CA TYR A 876 -8.09 -26.61 16.32
C TYR A 876 -9.53 -26.04 16.34
N PRO A 877 -10.53 -26.72 15.73
CA PRO A 877 -11.93 -26.31 15.86
C PRO A 877 -12.38 -26.26 17.33
N HIS A 878 -13.04 -25.18 17.72
CA HIS A 878 -13.48 -24.99 19.09
C HIS A 878 -14.52 -26.06 19.46
N PRO A 879 -14.30 -26.88 20.51
CA PRO A 879 -15.18 -28.00 20.81
C PRO A 879 -16.58 -27.62 21.32
N LEU A 880 -16.77 -26.37 21.77
CA LEU A 880 -18.04 -25.83 22.25
C LEU A 880 -18.71 -24.90 21.24
N ASN A 881 -18.01 -24.53 20.15
CA ASN A 881 -18.57 -23.74 19.06
C ASN A 881 -17.96 -24.19 17.72
N PRO A 882 -18.72 -24.89 16.86
CA PRO A 882 -18.21 -25.46 15.61
C PRO A 882 -17.93 -24.43 14.52
N GLU A 883 -18.07 -23.12 14.78
CA GLU A 883 -17.72 -22.03 13.86
C GLU A 883 -16.52 -21.20 14.35
N ARG A 884 -15.83 -21.64 15.41
CA ARG A 884 -14.72 -20.91 16.05
C ARG A 884 -13.49 -21.80 16.18
N TYR A 885 -12.37 -21.16 16.51
CA TYR A 885 -11.09 -21.82 16.74
C TYR A 885 -10.68 -21.77 18.21
N VAL A 886 -9.85 -22.73 18.62
CA VAL A 886 -8.98 -22.62 19.79
C VAL A 886 -7.55 -22.60 19.28
N LEU A 887 -6.81 -21.54 19.58
CA LEU A 887 -5.35 -21.50 19.49
C LEU A 887 -4.79 -21.72 20.89
N LEU A 888 -4.07 -22.82 21.08
CA LEU A 888 -3.41 -23.15 22.33
C LEU A 888 -1.93 -22.77 22.26
N ALA A 889 -1.43 -22.01 23.22
CA ALA A 889 -0.01 -21.75 23.44
C ALA A 889 0.39 -22.26 24.83
N ALA A 890 1.00 -23.44 24.88
CA ALA A 890 1.38 -24.12 26.12
C ALA A 890 2.89 -24.43 26.11
N ALA A 891 3.53 -24.47 27.28
CA ALA A 891 4.96 -24.70 27.40
C ALA A 891 5.25 -25.83 28.40
N THR A 892 6.31 -26.61 28.15
CA THR A 892 6.77 -27.65 29.07
C THR A 892 7.65 -27.13 30.21
N SER A 893 8.07 -25.86 30.14
CA SER A 893 8.76 -25.14 31.23
C SER A 893 8.44 -23.65 31.24
N ALA A 894 8.68 -22.98 32.37
CA ALA A 894 8.50 -21.53 32.48
C ALA A 894 9.41 -20.77 31.50
N ASP A 895 10.69 -21.16 31.40
CA ASP A 895 11.65 -20.57 30.46
C ASP A 895 11.13 -20.66 29.02
N ALA A 896 10.51 -21.78 28.65
CA ALA A 896 9.94 -21.95 27.33
C ALA A 896 8.73 -21.06 27.05
N MET A 897 7.91 -20.76 28.06
CA MET A 897 6.82 -19.78 27.92
C MET A 897 7.35 -18.37 27.63
N TYR A 898 8.54 -18.02 28.14
CA TYR A 898 9.21 -16.74 27.85
C TYR A 898 9.70 -16.65 26.39
N TYR A 899 10.11 -17.77 25.79
CA TYR A 899 10.84 -17.74 24.53
C TYR A 899 10.08 -17.01 23.43
N PRO A 900 10.77 -16.13 22.70
CA PRO A 900 10.16 -15.34 21.65
C PRO A 900 9.72 -16.22 20.47
N THR A 901 8.53 -15.94 19.93
CA THR A 901 7.96 -16.72 18.83
C THR A 901 7.47 -15.88 17.65
N PRO A 902 7.22 -16.52 16.49
CA PRO A 902 6.65 -15.90 15.29
C PRO A 902 5.20 -15.38 15.42
N ASP A 903 4.50 -15.69 16.51
CA ASP A 903 3.14 -15.20 16.83
C ASP A 903 3.04 -13.67 16.98
N ARG A 904 4.17 -12.96 16.91
CA ARG A 904 4.29 -11.48 16.83
C ARG A 904 3.74 -10.85 15.57
N ASP A 905 3.38 -11.69 14.62
CA ASP A 905 2.83 -11.30 13.36
C ASP A 905 1.46 -11.95 13.18
N PRO A 906 0.47 -11.51 13.97
CA PRO A 906 -0.88 -12.06 13.90
C PRO A 906 -1.52 -11.79 12.52
N LEU A 907 -0.93 -10.93 11.70
CA LEU A 907 -1.32 -10.65 10.31
C LEU A 907 -0.63 -11.57 9.27
N GLY A 908 0.34 -12.40 9.67
CA GLY A 908 0.71 -13.63 8.97
C GLY A 908 1.75 -13.54 7.84
N PHE A 909 2.76 -12.67 7.95
CA PHE A 909 3.93 -12.69 7.07
C PHE A 909 4.97 -13.77 7.40
N ARG A 910 4.83 -14.50 8.54
CA ARG A 910 5.74 -15.61 8.91
C ARG A 910 5.22 -17.01 8.60
N MET A 911 6.15 -17.93 8.29
CA MET A 911 5.86 -19.32 7.91
C MET A 911 5.21 -20.10 9.05
N LEU A 912 5.69 -19.95 10.28
CA LEU A 912 5.12 -20.67 11.43
C LEU A 912 3.68 -20.24 11.79
N ASN A 913 3.17 -19.13 11.27
CA ASN A 913 1.74 -18.78 11.36
C ASN A 913 0.91 -19.37 10.20
N SER A 914 1.58 -20.02 9.23
CA SER A 914 0.97 -20.69 8.08
C SER A 914 0.79 -22.20 8.26
N VAL A 915 1.10 -22.75 9.44
CA VAL A 915 0.90 -24.17 9.81
C VAL A 915 -0.21 -24.34 10.85
N ASP A 916 -0.68 -25.57 11.08
CA ASP A 916 -1.70 -25.82 12.12
C ASP A 916 -1.09 -25.98 13.52
N PHE A 917 0.13 -26.51 13.62
CA PHE A 917 0.84 -26.68 14.88
C PHE A 917 2.36 -26.65 14.71
N TYR A 918 3.07 -26.27 15.78
CA TYR A 918 4.53 -26.31 15.84
C TYR A 918 5.03 -26.35 17.29
N ALA A 919 6.30 -26.70 17.46
CA ALA A 919 7.01 -26.55 18.73
C ALA A 919 8.38 -25.86 18.53
N VAL A 920 8.77 -25.01 19.49
CA VAL A 920 10.03 -24.26 19.48
C VAL A 920 10.68 -24.29 20.85
N ASP A 921 12.00 -24.17 20.86
CA ASP A 921 12.83 -24.16 22.06
C ASP A 921 13.74 -22.92 22.08
N ALA A 922 14.66 -22.88 23.05
CA ALA A 922 15.61 -21.78 23.22
C ALA A 922 16.48 -21.52 21.98
N HIS A 923 16.66 -22.48 21.07
CA HIS A 923 17.53 -22.36 19.90
C HIS A 923 16.80 -21.82 18.66
N THR A 924 15.48 -21.60 18.75
CA THR A 924 14.67 -21.07 17.66
C THR A 924 14.83 -19.54 17.56
N PRO A 925 15.16 -18.98 16.38
CA PRO A 925 15.44 -17.55 16.24
C PRO A 925 14.15 -16.71 16.22
N VAL A 926 14.33 -15.42 16.54
CA VAL A 926 13.27 -14.40 16.48
C VAL A 926 13.24 -13.68 15.14
N SER A 927 14.33 -13.66 14.39
CA SER A 927 14.46 -12.96 13.11
C SER A 927 14.69 -13.94 11.97
N ALA A 928 14.30 -13.52 10.75
CA ALA A 928 14.64 -14.21 9.52
C ALA A 928 16.18 -14.25 9.38
N GLY A 929 16.78 -15.37 9.77
CA GLY A 929 18.20 -15.65 9.55
C GLY A 929 18.42 -16.38 8.23
N GLU A 930 19.67 -16.73 7.93
CA GLU A 930 20.08 -17.45 6.71
C GLU A 930 19.49 -18.87 6.56
N GLN A 931 18.75 -19.37 7.55
CA GLN A 931 18.16 -20.71 7.53
C GLN A 931 16.63 -20.63 7.67
N PRO A 932 15.88 -21.43 6.88
CA PRO A 932 14.42 -21.53 6.97
C PRO A 932 13.91 -21.87 8.38
N GLU A 933 12.78 -21.27 8.79
CA GLU A 933 12.14 -21.48 10.11
C GLU A 933 11.87 -22.97 10.41
N GLU A 934 11.55 -23.76 9.39
CA GLU A 934 11.29 -25.21 9.47
C GLU A 934 12.50 -26.03 9.93
N LYS A 935 13.73 -25.54 9.70
CA LYS A 935 14.96 -26.22 10.15
C LYS A 935 15.27 -25.95 11.61
N VAL A 936 14.68 -24.91 12.19
CA VAL A 936 15.11 -24.34 13.47
C VAL A 936 14.06 -24.48 14.56
N CYS A 937 12.79 -24.73 14.22
CA CYS A 937 11.79 -25.27 15.15
C CYS A 937 12.09 -26.72 15.54
N LEU A 938 11.40 -27.28 16.54
CA LEU A 938 11.47 -28.72 16.86
C LEU A 938 10.75 -29.51 15.78
N PHE A 939 9.54 -29.07 15.47
CA PHE A 939 8.73 -29.55 14.37
C PHE A 939 7.64 -28.53 14.03
N SER A 940 7.08 -28.64 12.84
CA SER A 940 5.88 -27.94 12.41
C SER A 940 5.05 -28.85 11.50
N GLY A 941 3.73 -28.66 11.45
CA GLY A 941 2.89 -29.52 10.65
C GLY A 941 1.45 -29.07 10.47
N PHE A 942 0.74 -29.84 9.66
CA PHE A 942 -0.69 -29.66 9.37
C PHE A 942 -1.47 -30.89 9.82
N PHE A 943 -2.70 -30.68 10.25
CA PHE A 943 -3.66 -31.77 10.30
C PHE A 943 -4.20 -32.08 8.91
N ASP A 944 -4.64 -33.32 8.72
CA ASP A 944 -5.28 -33.76 7.48
C ASP A 944 -6.66 -33.12 7.27
N CYS A 945 -7.35 -33.55 6.20
CA CYS A 945 -8.68 -33.09 5.83
C CYS A 945 -9.78 -33.27 6.89
N ASN A 946 -9.52 -34.10 7.92
CA ASN A 946 -10.41 -34.44 9.03
C ASN A 946 -9.85 -34.04 10.40
N TRP A 947 -8.89 -33.12 10.43
CA TRP A 947 -8.22 -32.66 11.65
C TRP A 947 -7.48 -33.77 12.42
N ARG A 948 -6.96 -34.79 11.71
CA ARG A 948 -6.18 -35.90 12.28
C ARG A 948 -4.68 -35.69 12.07
N TYR A 949 -3.88 -36.20 12.99
CA TYR A 949 -2.42 -36.18 12.86
C TYR A 949 -1.97 -37.09 11.71
N SER A 950 -0.99 -36.63 10.94
CA SER A 950 -0.31 -37.43 9.91
C SER A 950 1.18 -37.11 9.91
N GLU A 951 2.03 -38.13 10.06
CA GLU A 951 3.49 -37.96 10.02
C GLU A 951 3.96 -37.43 8.64
N GLU A 952 3.21 -37.70 7.57
CA GLU A 952 3.53 -37.20 6.22
C GLU A 952 3.40 -35.66 6.10
N LEU A 953 2.61 -35.05 6.99
CA LEU A 953 2.38 -33.60 7.04
C LEU A 953 3.23 -32.90 8.11
N VAL A 954 4.15 -33.61 8.75
CA VAL A 954 5.05 -33.09 9.79
C VAL A 954 6.46 -32.94 9.26
N VAL A 955 7.04 -31.76 9.50
CA VAL A 955 8.43 -31.45 9.22
C VAL A 955 9.18 -31.34 10.54
N ARG A 956 10.25 -32.13 10.68
CA ARG A 956 11.14 -32.11 11.85
C ARG A 956 12.28 -31.12 11.60
N GLY A 957 12.65 -30.37 12.63
CA GLY A 957 13.81 -29.48 12.59
C GLY A 957 15.13 -30.23 12.49
N ASP A 958 16.18 -29.51 12.10
CA ASP A 958 17.53 -30.03 12.02
C ASP A 958 18.28 -29.73 13.33
N ASN A 959 18.49 -30.76 14.14
CA ASN A 959 19.22 -30.65 15.40
C ASN A 959 20.65 -30.12 15.23
N GLY A 960 21.34 -30.45 14.13
CA GLY A 960 22.69 -29.96 13.87
C GLY A 960 22.71 -28.45 13.61
N VAL A 961 21.73 -27.94 12.87
CA VAL A 961 21.56 -26.49 12.64
C VAL A 961 21.18 -25.77 13.94
N ARG A 962 20.30 -26.36 14.74
CA ARG A 962 19.85 -25.78 16.01
C ARG A 962 20.95 -25.73 17.08
N GLN A 963 21.69 -26.82 17.26
CA GLN A 963 22.76 -26.90 18.28
C GLN A 963 23.95 -25.97 17.98
N GLN A 964 24.14 -25.55 16.73
CA GLN A 964 25.11 -24.51 16.38
C GLN A 964 24.72 -23.12 16.91
N ARG A 965 23.48 -22.94 17.35
CA ARG A 965 22.95 -21.65 17.80
C ARG A 965 23.00 -21.54 19.32
N PRO A 966 23.37 -20.38 19.86
CA PRO A 966 23.26 -20.15 21.29
C PRO A 966 21.77 -20.15 21.71
N PRO A 967 21.43 -20.77 22.85
CA PRO A 967 20.07 -20.73 23.37
C PRO A 967 19.69 -19.32 23.87
N GLU A 968 18.43 -18.95 23.68
CA GLU A 968 17.80 -17.81 24.32
C GLU A 968 17.74 -17.99 25.83
N LYS A 969 17.90 -16.89 26.57
CA LYS A 969 17.90 -16.92 28.03
C LYS A 969 16.69 -16.19 28.58
N ALA A 970 15.88 -16.90 29.36
CA ALA A 970 14.81 -16.29 30.14
C ALA A 970 15.38 -15.52 31.36
N PRO A 971 14.73 -14.44 31.82
CA PRO A 971 15.16 -13.73 33.01
C PRO A 971 15.00 -14.62 34.26
N CYS A 972 15.95 -14.51 35.17
CA CYS A 972 15.93 -15.24 36.44
C CYS A 972 14.88 -14.70 37.39
N TYR A 973 14.65 -13.38 37.36
CA TYR A 973 13.75 -12.67 38.26
C TYR A 973 12.61 -12.02 37.47
N THR A 974 11.38 -12.21 37.93
CA THR A 974 10.19 -11.54 37.37
C THR A 974 9.83 -10.26 38.13
N GLU A 975 10.38 -10.11 39.33
CA GLU A 975 10.25 -8.94 40.20
C GLU A 975 11.61 -8.60 40.82
N LEU A 976 11.74 -7.43 41.43
CA LEU A 976 13.00 -7.03 42.05
C LEU A 976 13.34 -7.92 43.27
N PRO A 977 14.53 -8.54 43.31
CA PRO A 977 14.97 -9.27 44.48
C PRO A 977 15.21 -8.33 45.67
N THR A 978 14.67 -8.68 46.83
CA THR A 978 14.76 -7.87 48.06
C THR A 978 16.16 -7.92 48.69
N GLN A 979 16.85 -9.06 48.58
CA GLN A 979 18.12 -9.36 49.27
C GLN A 979 19.39 -9.15 48.42
N ALA A 980 19.28 -8.59 47.22
CA ALA A 980 20.44 -8.32 46.36
C ALA A 980 20.91 -6.86 46.47
N ASP A 981 22.22 -6.63 46.51
CA ASP A 981 22.82 -5.28 46.47
C ASP A 981 23.29 -4.89 45.05
N LYS A 982 23.35 -5.88 44.16
CA LYS A 982 23.66 -5.75 42.73
C LYS A 982 22.76 -6.65 41.91
N LEU A 983 22.16 -6.11 40.84
CA LEU A 983 21.29 -6.85 39.93
C LEU A 983 21.58 -6.46 38.47
N TYR A 984 21.85 -7.44 37.63
CA TYR A 984 21.94 -7.19 36.18
C TYR A 984 20.54 -7.06 35.57
N LEU A 985 20.31 -6.02 34.77
CA LEU A 985 19.03 -5.84 34.07
C LEU A 985 18.74 -6.99 33.08
N SER A 986 19.79 -7.68 32.63
CA SER A 986 19.66 -8.89 31.82
C SER A 986 19.07 -10.11 32.55
N ASP A 987 19.02 -10.09 33.89
CA ASP A 987 18.38 -11.15 34.70
C ASP A 987 16.98 -10.77 35.20
N LEU A 988 16.53 -9.53 34.99
CA LEU A 988 15.22 -9.02 35.42
C LEU A 988 14.26 -8.90 34.23
N LEU A 989 13.05 -9.41 34.41
CA LEU A 989 11.96 -9.29 33.45
C LEU A 989 11.60 -7.82 33.22
N GLU A 990 11.57 -7.44 31.96
CA GLU A 990 11.14 -6.13 31.49
C GLU A 990 9.60 -6.04 31.47
N ARG A 991 9.06 -4.85 31.76
CA ARG A 991 7.63 -4.57 31.55
C ARG A 991 7.30 -4.47 30.07
N TYR A 992 8.22 -3.90 29.31
CA TYR A 992 8.07 -3.59 27.91
C TYR A 992 9.43 -3.65 27.23
N ALA A 993 9.48 -4.18 26.01
CA ALA A 993 10.60 -3.99 25.11
C ALA A 993 10.11 -3.86 23.67
N SER A 994 10.55 -2.81 22.97
CA SER A 994 10.49 -2.65 21.53
C SER A 994 11.89 -2.81 20.92
N GLY A 995 12.01 -3.60 19.86
CA GLY A 995 13.30 -3.90 19.21
C GLY A 995 13.24 -3.93 17.68
N GLY A 996 12.16 -3.43 17.07
CA GLY A 996 11.85 -3.74 15.69
C GLY A 996 11.79 -5.25 15.42
N PHE A 997 12.37 -5.71 14.32
CA PHE A 997 12.32 -7.12 13.90
C PHE A 997 13.11 -8.09 14.79
N VAL A 998 13.88 -7.60 15.77
CA VAL A 998 14.70 -8.44 16.67
C VAL A 998 14.44 -8.03 18.12
N ASP A 999 14.19 -8.99 19.00
CA ASP A 999 14.11 -8.68 20.43
C ASP A 999 15.41 -8.14 21.00
N MET A 1000 15.24 -7.49 22.15
CA MET A 1000 16.28 -7.38 23.16
C MET A 1000 16.89 -8.75 23.46
N ALA A 1001 18.16 -8.92 23.09
CA ALA A 1001 18.93 -10.11 23.41
C ALA A 1001 19.54 -9.96 24.81
N ARG A 1002 19.43 -11.01 25.63
CA ARG A 1002 20.00 -11.03 26.99
C ARG A 1002 21.36 -11.71 26.99
N ASP A 1003 22.36 -11.07 27.60
CA ASP A 1003 23.74 -11.54 27.72
C ASP A 1003 24.40 -11.84 26.34
N ARG A 1004 23.88 -11.20 25.28
CA ARG A 1004 24.26 -11.34 23.87
C ARG A 1004 23.95 -10.05 23.10
N SER A 1005 24.61 -9.85 21.96
CA SER A 1005 24.25 -8.79 21.01
C SER A 1005 22.90 -9.09 20.34
N ALA A 1006 22.27 -8.08 19.73
CA ALA A 1006 21.07 -8.26 18.90
C ALA A 1006 21.31 -9.19 17.70
N THR A 1007 22.57 -9.28 17.23
CA THR A 1007 23.02 -10.24 16.21
C THR A 1007 23.38 -11.62 16.79
N ARG A 1008 23.02 -11.88 18.05
CA ARG A 1008 23.19 -13.16 18.77
C ARG A 1008 24.63 -13.61 18.99
N GLN A 1009 25.56 -12.67 18.97
CA GLN A 1009 26.97 -12.89 19.26
C GLN A 1009 27.26 -12.66 20.74
N PRO A 1010 28.40 -13.15 21.28
CA PRO A 1010 28.90 -12.68 22.57
C PRO A 1010 28.96 -11.15 22.59
N LEU A 1011 28.58 -10.54 23.72
CA LEU A 1011 28.63 -9.10 23.88
C LEU A 1011 30.07 -8.62 23.81
N GLU A 1012 30.34 -7.71 22.88
CA GLU A 1012 31.66 -7.13 22.71
C GLU A 1012 31.55 -5.63 22.49
N LEU A 1013 32.44 -4.85 23.11
CA LEU A 1013 32.63 -3.43 22.82
C LEU A 1013 34.15 -3.15 22.76
N ALA A 1014 34.60 -2.54 21.66
CA ALA A 1014 36.01 -2.19 21.43
C ALA A 1014 37.00 -3.36 21.67
N GLY A 1015 36.64 -4.59 21.28
CA GLY A 1015 37.48 -5.78 21.46
C GLY A 1015 37.38 -6.44 22.83
N GLN A 1016 36.72 -5.82 23.81
CA GLN A 1016 36.49 -6.39 25.13
C GLN A 1016 35.17 -7.16 25.16
N LYS A 1017 35.21 -8.41 25.63
CA LYS A 1017 34.03 -9.28 25.79
C LYS A 1017 33.39 -9.10 27.16
N TYR A 1018 32.07 -9.21 27.21
CA TYR A 1018 31.26 -9.08 28.42
C TYR A 1018 30.31 -10.27 28.55
N GLU A 1019 30.13 -10.73 29.79
CA GLU A 1019 29.21 -11.84 30.08
C GLU A 1019 27.77 -11.37 30.29
N LYS A 1020 27.59 -10.13 30.79
CA LYS A 1020 26.29 -9.59 31.18
C LYS A 1020 25.94 -8.35 30.38
N GLY A 1021 24.69 -8.24 29.96
CA GLY A 1021 24.20 -7.05 29.26
C GLY A 1021 23.00 -7.30 28.36
N LEU A 1022 22.65 -6.29 27.57
CA LEU A 1022 21.53 -6.28 26.65
C LEU A 1022 21.99 -5.88 25.25
N GLY A 1023 21.58 -6.60 24.22
CA GLY A 1023 21.74 -6.22 22.83
C GLY A 1023 20.42 -5.72 22.26
N LEU A 1024 20.38 -4.47 21.79
CA LEU A 1024 19.23 -3.90 21.10
C LEU A 1024 19.54 -3.70 19.61
N SER A 1025 18.59 -4.07 18.76
CA SER A 1025 18.62 -3.74 17.33
C SER A 1025 18.25 -2.27 17.14
N CYS A 1026 18.72 -1.66 16.04
CA CYS A 1026 18.28 -0.35 15.57
C CYS A 1026 17.77 -0.42 14.12
N TRP A 1027 17.44 -1.63 13.67
CA TRP A 1027 16.81 -1.89 12.38
C TRP A 1027 15.29 -2.00 12.52
N HIS A 1028 14.57 -1.03 11.94
CA HIS A 1028 13.12 -1.06 11.79
C HIS A 1028 12.74 -0.40 10.45
N LEU A 1029 11.69 -0.91 9.81
CA LEU A 1029 11.10 -0.28 8.64
C LEU A 1029 10.20 0.94 8.99
N TRP A 1030 9.86 1.13 10.27
CA TRP A 1030 8.73 1.97 10.71
C TRP A 1030 9.06 2.82 11.96
N GLU A 1031 9.83 2.31 12.93
CA GLU A 1031 10.25 3.07 14.13
C GLU A 1031 11.75 3.42 14.13
N LYS A 1032 12.08 4.68 14.42
CA LYS A 1032 13.49 5.11 14.53
C LYS A 1032 14.14 4.78 15.88
N SER A 1033 13.46 4.10 16.81
CA SER A 1033 14.07 3.73 18.09
C SER A 1033 13.69 2.33 18.57
N SER A 1034 14.48 1.82 19.50
CA SER A 1034 14.22 0.59 20.25
C SER A 1034 14.40 0.88 21.73
N ALA A 1035 13.53 0.35 22.57
CA ALA A 1035 13.51 0.68 23.99
C ALA A 1035 13.15 -0.54 24.85
N ALA A 1036 13.61 -0.54 26.10
CA ALA A 1036 13.19 -1.50 27.11
C ALA A 1036 12.93 -0.77 28.44
N GLU A 1037 11.89 -1.19 29.16
CA GLU A 1037 11.44 -0.54 30.39
C GLU A 1037 11.27 -1.56 31.53
N TRP A 1038 11.70 -1.19 32.74
CA TRP A 1038 11.59 -1.96 33.97
C TRP A 1038 10.86 -1.19 35.06
N SER A 1039 10.13 -1.91 35.92
CA SER A 1039 9.64 -1.38 37.19
C SER A 1039 10.74 -1.41 38.24
N LEU A 1040 10.96 -0.29 38.90
CA LEU A 1040 11.80 -0.17 40.08
C LEU A 1040 10.99 0.04 41.37
N GLU A 1041 9.65 0.00 41.28
CA GLU A 1041 8.77 0.17 42.44
C GLU A 1041 9.07 -0.86 43.54
N GLY A 1042 9.15 -0.38 44.80
CA GLY A 1042 9.41 -1.23 45.96
C GLY A 1042 10.88 -1.61 46.19
N GLY A 1043 11.81 -1.20 45.32
CA GLY A 1043 13.24 -1.46 45.46
C GLY A 1043 14.04 -0.26 45.97
N ALA A 1044 15.09 -0.51 46.77
CA ALA A 1044 16.04 0.49 47.24
C ALA A 1044 17.20 0.75 46.24
N TRP A 1045 16.96 0.56 44.94
CA TRP A 1045 17.99 0.70 43.90
C TRP A 1045 18.18 2.17 43.53
N ASN A 1046 19.37 2.71 43.74
CA ASN A 1046 19.64 4.14 43.56
C ASN A 1046 20.70 4.45 42.51
N ARG A 1047 21.27 3.44 41.83
CA ARG A 1047 22.30 3.67 40.82
C ARG A 1047 22.23 2.65 39.67
N LEU A 1048 22.38 3.14 38.44
CA LEU A 1048 22.59 2.33 37.24
C LEU A 1048 24.04 2.48 36.76
N ARG A 1049 24.75 1.36 36.60
CA ARG A 1049 26.11 1.33 36.04
C ARG A 1049 26.21 0.40 34.84
N GLY A 1050 27.09 0.71 33.91
CA GLY A 1050 27.37 -0.12 32.74
C GLY A 1050 28.14 0.64 31.67
N LYS A 1051 28.17 0.10 30.45
CA LYS A 1051 28.72 0.78 29.27
C LYS A 1051 27.80 0.61 28.08
N VAL A 1052 27.82 1.56 27.15
CA VAL A 1052 27.12 1.46 25.86
C VAL A 1052 28.06 1.64 24.68
N GLY A 1053 27.71 1.02 23.56
CA GLY A 1053 28.45 1.19 22.31
C GLY A 1053 27.95 0.28 21.21
N PHE A 1054 28.71 0.20 20.12
CA PHE A 1054 28.38 -0.61 18.96
C PHE A 1054 29.21 -1.89 18.85
N GLN A 1055 28.57 -2.93 18.35
CA GLN A 1055 29.20 -4.15 17.85
C GLN A 1055 28.72 -4.41 16.42
N LEU A 1056 29.63 -4.50 15.46
CA LEU A 1056 29.27 -4.92 14.10
C LEU A 1056 28.91 -6.42 14.07
N ARG A 1057 28.06 -6.83 13.11
CA ARG A 1057 27.82 -8.27 12.83
C ARG A 1057 29.11 -8.95 12.33
N ALA A 1058 29.14 -10.28 12.37
CA ALA A 1058 30.32 -11.09 12.03
C ALA A 1058 30.56 -11.14 10.51
N ASP A 1059 29.50 -11.05 9.72
CA ASP A 1059 29.62 -11.08 8.26
C ASP A 1059 30.26 -9.79 7.75
N PRO A 1060 30.94 -9.85 6.58
CA PRO A 1060 31.53 -8.67 5.97
C PRO A 1060 30.51 -7.53 5.84
N VAL A 1061 30.75 -6.45 6.59
CA VAL A 1061 29.97 -5.21 6.50
C VAL A 1061 30.64 -4.29 5.49
N THR A 1062 29.89 -3.86 4.47
CA THR A 1062 30.36 -2.93 3.46
C THR A 1062 30.67 -1.55 4.07
N GLN A 1063 31.54 -0.76 3.43
CA GLN A 1063 31.84 0.58 3.91
C GLN A 1063 30.58 1.47 3.97
N LYS A 1064 29.69 1.34 2.99
CA LYS A 1064 28.40 2.06 2.95
C LYS A 1064 27.53 1.71 4.17
N GLU A 1065 27.42 0.44 4.52
CA GLU A 1065 26.67 0.03 5.73
C GLU A 1065 27.32 0.60 6.99
N LYS A 1066 28.66 0.59 7.11
CA LYS A 1066 29.36 1.19 8.25
C LYS A 1066 29.09 2.69 8.37
N ASP A 1067 29.09 3.42 7.26
CA ASP A 1067 28.87 4.86 7.24
C ASP A 1067 27.42 5.23 7.62
N ASP A 1068 26.47 4.32 7.40
CA ASP A 1068 25.05 4.47 7.73
C ASP A 1068 24.72 4.16 9.21
N VAL A 1069 25.60 3.48 9.97
CA VAL A 1069 25.35 3.12 11.38
C VAL A 1069 25.62 4.32 12.30
N LYS A 1070 24.55 4.96 12.79
CA LYS A 1070 24.61 6.06 13.76
C LYS A 1070 23.45 5.93 14.76
N VAL A 1071 23.75 5.86 16.05
CA VAL A 1071 22.70 5.85 17.09
C VAL A 1071 23.03 6.76 18.25
N ARG A 1072 22.02 7.03 19.06
CA ARG A 1072 22.12 7.73 20.33
C ARG A 1072 21.45 6.92 21.43
N PHE A 1073 22.08 6.83 22.59
CA PHE A 1073 21.55 6.11 23.75
C PHE A 1073 20.93 7.09 24.74
N PHE A 1074 19.81 6.68 25.35
CA PHE A 1074 19.07 7.44 26.34
C PHE A 1074 18.75 6.56 27.55
N VAL A 1075 18.89 7.13 28.75
CA VAL A 1075 18.38 6.57 30.00
C VAL A 1075 17.31 7.53 30.52
N LYS A 1076 16.10 7.03 30.75
CA LYS A 1076 14.96 7.81 31.24
C LYS A 1076 14.42 7.22 32.54
N GLY A 1077 14.14 8.08 33.51
CA GLY A 1077 13.50 7.75 34.78
C GLY A 1077 12.15 8.44 34.88
N ASP A 1078 11.06 7.68 35.02
CA ASP A 1078 9.69 8.20 35.09
C ASP A 1078 9.33 9.16 33.94
N GLY A 1079 9.86 8.88 32.75
CA GLY A 1079 9.69 9.68 31.54
C GLY A 1079 10.65 10.87 31.40
N ARG A 1080 11.45 11.17 32.42
CA ARG A 1080 12.48 12.24 32.39
C ARG A 1080 13.81 11.69 31.89
N GLU A 1081 14.49 12.45 31.03
CA GLU A 1081 15.85 12.11 30.60
C GLU A 1081 16.84 12.25 31.77
N LEU A 1082 17.52 11.16 32.10
CA LEU A 1082 18.57 11.11 33.11
C LEU A 1082 19.96 11.10 32.48
N LEU A 1083 20.09 10.49 31.30
CA LEU A 1083 21.31 10.49 30.50
C LEU A 1083 20.96 10.46 29.01
N LYS A 1084 21.76 11.18 28.22
CA LYS A 1084 21.77 11.16 26.76
C LYS A 1084 23.21 11.18 26.27
N THR A 1085 23.57 10.23 25.42
CA THR A 1085 24.92 10.22 24.81
C THR A 1085 25.01 11.21 23.65
N ASP A 1086 26.23 11.52 23.22
CA ASP A 1086 26.47 12.02 21.87
C ASP A 1086 26.08 10.96 20.82
N GLN A 1087 26.03 11.38 19.55
CA GLN A 1087 25.83 10.46 18.44
C GLN A 1087 27.05 9.52 18.36
N LEU A 1088 26.81 8.22 18.47
CA LEU A 1088 27.83 7.19 18.33
C LEU A 1088 27.81 6.60 16.92
N ARG A 1089 28.97 6.17 16.45
CA ARG A 1089 29.21 5.44 15.19
C ARG A 1089 29.83 4.08 15.50
N TRP A 1090 29.90 3.21 14.49
CA TRP A 1090 30.47 1.85 14.66
C TRP A 1090 31.88 1.81 15.26
N ASN A 1091 32.68 2.86 15.10
CA ASN A 1091 34.05 2.99 15.62
C ASN A 1091 34.18 3.97 16.80
N SER A 1092 33.08 4.48 17.35
CA SER A 1092 33.11 5.31 18.54
C SER A 1092 33.62 4.51 19.74
N PRO A 1093 34.40 5.12 20.65
CA PRO A 1093 34.76 4.46 21.90
C PRO A 1093 33.51 4.18 22.74
N PRO A 1094 33.49 3.11 23.55
CA PRO A 1094 32.38 2.82 24.46
C PRO A 1094 32.19 3.95 25.47
N VAL A 1095 30.94 4.24 25.81
CA VAL A 1095 30.58 5.29 26.78
C VAL A 1095 30.21 4.64 28.11
N ASP A 1096 30.83 5.09 29.19
CA ASP A 1096 30.49 4.68 30.55
C ASP A 1096 29.15 5.26 31.00
N LEU A 1097 28.35 4.44 31.66
CA LEU A 1097 27.10 4.81 32.31
C LEU A 1097 27.29 4.80 33.82
N ASP A 1098 26.93 5.91 34.44
CA ASP A 1098 26.82 6.05 35.88
C ASP A 1098 25.69 7.03 36.20
N VAL A 1099 24.48 6.49 36.40
CA VAL A 1099 23.24 7.28 36.45
C VAL A 1099 22.57 7.13 37.83
N PRO A 1100 22.31 8.23 38.56
CA PRO A 1100 21.53 8.20 39.80
C PRO A 1100 20.07 7.84 39.52
N LEU A 1101 19.48 7.01 40.37
CA LEU A 1101 18.09 6.54 40.26
C LEU A 1101 17.24 6.88 41.49
N ASP A 1102 17.67 7.82 42.33
CA ASP A 1102 16.94 8.19 43.54
C ASP A 1102 15.49 8.59 43.25
N GLY A 1103 14.55 7.81 43.80
CA GLY A 1103 13.11 8.01 43.63
C GLY A 1103 12.55 7.62 42.25
N VAL A 1104 13.36 7.06 41.35
CA VAL A 1104 12.91 6.57 40.04
C VAL A 1104 12.10 5.29 40.20
N LYS A 1105 10.87 5.28 39.68
CA LYS A 1105 9.97 4.12 39.73
C LYS A 1105 9.94 3.34 38.41
N ARG A 1106 10.15 4.02 37.28
CA ARG A 1106 10.22 3.39 35.96
C ARG A 1106 11.53 3.76 35.29
N LEU A 1107 12.31 2.75 34.94
CA LEU A 1107 13.56 2.91 34.20
C LEU A 1107 13.37 2.49 32.76
N ARG A 1108 13.57 3.40 31.81
CA ARG A 1108 13.50 3.14 30.38
C ARG A 1108 14.85 3.40 29.72
N LEU A 1109 15.34 2.41 28.99
CA LEU A 1109 16.53 2.50 28.15
C LEU A 1109 16.08 2.61 26.70
N GLU A 1110 16.64 3.53 25.93
CA GLU A 1110 16.27 3.76 24.55
C GLU A 1110 17.50 3.96 23.66
N VAL A 1111 17.45 3.41 22.46
CA VAL A 1111 18.43 3.61 21.40
C VAL A 1111 17.71 4.21 20.21
N PHE A 1112 18.11 5.41 19.80
CA PHE A 1112 17.54 6.11 18.65
C PHE A 1112 18.48 6.04 17.45
N ASN A 1113 17.98 5.62 16.30
CA ASN A 1113 18.67 5.54 15.03
C ASN A 1113 18.71 6.92 14.34
N GLU A 1114 19.90 7.48 14.22
CA GLU A 1114 20.19 8.72 13.50
C GLU A 1114 20.89 8.46 12.14
N GLY A 1115 20.90 7.19 11.71
CA GLY A 1115 21.54 6.65 10.52
C GLY A 1115 20.60 6.40 9.33
N GLY A 1116 21.09 5.68 8.32
CA GLY A 1116 20.29 5.25 7.16
C GLY A 1116 19.51 3.96 7.41
N ASN A 1117 18.70 3.49 6.44
CA ASN A 1117 17.86 2.28 6.60
C ASN A 1117 18.64 0.94 6.72
N ARG A 1118 19.99 0.98 6.79
CA ARG A 1118 20.90 -0.19 6.71
C ARG A 1118 21.57 -0.56 8.04
N VAL A 1119 20.98 -0.22 9.18
CA VAL A 1119 21.58 -0.44 10.51
C VAL A 1119 21.55 -1.91 10.98
N ALA A 1120 20.99 -2.83 10.18
CA ALA A 1120 21.07 -4.28 10.42
C ALA A 1120 22.52 -4.83 10.48
N ALA A 1121 23.51 -4.02 10.10
CA ALA A 1121 24.92 -4.36 10.19
C ALA A 1121 25.54 -4.26 11.61
N ALA A 1122 24.81 -3.72 12.60
CA ALA A 1122 25.34 -3.49 13.94
C ALA A 1122 24.30 -3.71 15.06
N SER A 1123 24.81 -4.04 16.25
CA SER A 1123 24.07 -4.13 17.50
C SER A 1123 24.44 -2.96 18.42
N ALA A 1124 23.43 -2.33 19.02
CA ALA A 1124 23.59 -1.33 20.06
C ALA A 1124 23.59 -2.04 21.43
N ASN A 1125 24.77 -2.22 22.00
CA ASN A 1125 24.95 -3.03 23.19
C ASN A 1125 25.00 -2.17 24.45
N TRP A 1126 24.35 -2.66 25.50
CA TRP A 1126 24.46 -2.21 26.88
C TRP A 1126 25.17 -3.31 27.67
N VAL A 1127 26.44 -3.13 28.00
CA VAL A 1127 27.27 -4.17 28.64
C VAL A 1127 27.54 -3.88 30.10
N ASP A 1128 27.68 -4.94 30.90
CA ASP A 1128 27.86 -4.90 32.37
C ASP A 1128 26.78 -4.03 33.08
N LEU A 1129 25.59 -3.98 32.48
CA LEU A 1129 24.48 -3.10 32.83
C LEU A 1129 23.74 -3.60 34.08
N ARG A 1130 23.88 -2.87 35.18
CA ARG A 1130 23.44 -3.31 36.51
C ARG A 1130 22.86 -2.18 37.36
N LEU A 1131 21.89 -2.54 38.19
CA LEU A 1131 21.40 -1.77 39.31
C LEU A 1131 22.28 -2.06 40.54
N GLU A 1132 22.58 -1.03 41.31
CA GLU A 1132 23.31 -1.12 42.58
C GLU A 1132 22.54 -0.37 43.68
N LYS A 1133 22.65 -0.89 44.90
CA LYS A 1133 22.31 -0.17 46.13
C LYS A 1133 23.60 0.41 46.68
N VAL A 1134 23.75 1.73 46.61
CA VAL A 1134 24.92 2.42 47.18
C VAL A 1134 24.49 3.10 48.47
N GLU A 1135 25.16 2.80 49.58
CA GLU A 1135 24.97 3.56 50.82
C GLU A 1135 25.34 5.03 50.57
N ALA A 1136 24.48 5.96 51.00
CA ALA A 1136 24.77 7.38 50.87
C ALA A 1136 26.08 7.69 51.62
N GLU A 1137 27.11 8.16 50.92
CA GLU A 1137 28.30 8.72 51.57
C GLU A 1137 27.85 9.91 52.43
N VAL A 1138 27.95 9.76 53.74
CA VAL A 1138 27.79 10.86 54.69
C VAL A 1138 28.91 11.86 54.38
N PRO A 1139 28.61 13.12 54.02
CA PRO A 1139 29.65 14.10 53.76
C PRO A 1139 30.38 14.36 55.08
N ILE A 1140 31.66 14.00 55.15
CA ILE A 1140 32.53 14.40 56.25
C ILE A 1140 32.81 15.89 56.07
N VAL A 1141 32.11 16.72 56.83
CA VAL A 1141 32.40 18.14 56.95
C VAL A 1141 33.61 18.29 57.87
N THR A 1142 34.79 18.50 57.31
CA THR A 1142 35.94 19.07 58.04
C THR A 1142 35.88 20.59 57.92
N GLU A 1143 35.29 21.26 58.91
CA GLU A 1143 35.47 22.70 59.11
C GLU A 1143 36.87 22.98 59.66
N GLN A 1144 37.69 23.71 58.89
CA GLN A 1144 38.79 24.51 59.45
C GLN A 1144 38.27 25.93 59.72
N PRO A 1145 38.47 26.49 60.92
CA PRO A 1145 38.07 27.86 61.21
C PRO A 1145 39.15 28.85 60.74
N GLU A 1146 38.84 29.68 59.76
CA GLU A 1146 39.60 30.91 59.50
C GLU A 1146 39.17 32.00 60.49
N MET A 1147 40.13 32.47 61.27
CA MET A 1147 40.03 33.70 62.08
C MET A 1147 40.26 34.93 61.17
N PRO A 1148 39.50 36.02 61.35
CA PRO A 1148 39.70 37.24 60.59
C PRO A 1148 40.79 38.11 61.22
N ALA A 1149 41.50 38.88 60.40
CA ALA A 1149 42.36 39.99 60.81
C ALA A 1149 42.04 41.23 59.97
N PRO A 1150 42.32 42.44 60.49
CA PRO A 1150 41.45 43.64 60.42
C PRO A 1150 41.37 44.36 59.08
#